data_AF-A0A222FNQ7-F1
#
_entry.id   AF-A0A222FNQ7-F1
#
_cell.length_a   1.000
_cell.length_b   1.000
_cell.length_c   1.000
_cell.angle_alpha   90.00
_cell.angle_beta   90.00
_cell.angle_gamma   90.00
#
_symmetry.space_group_name_H-M   'P 1'
#
loop_
_entity.id
_entity.type
_entity.pdbx_description
1 polymer ?
#
loop_
_entity_poly.entity_id
_entity_poly.type
_entity_poly.pdbx_seq_one_letter_code
_entity_poly.pdbx_strand_id
1 'polypeptide(L)'
;MKQWTHIGCGAVLALMLAACGGGGNDYDGELATEGGSGDGTTDQPSTPQPDVPETPDDVSNTDCSAEVDRFAEQLWQPVLSGSCLTCHQSGGIAASSGLVLQAGNDSTALSTNLQRVSDYIASNGSGLLVQKPLGQVAHGGGAVISPNSAEHQAMLTWLQTDPVSCSTDGEEPEAPDKQIGSVWQGVNNAGASDTLRKAALLFAGRLPTAAEVQSLGDGSDESLRRVIRGLMTGEGFDQFVLEGANDRLLTNKWANGRTPALDLLYDGGDRFPYIEARLQPLNEAVNNATSEAQREAAERARNQAWERTNEALAMAPLQLIRYIVTSERPYTEVLTADYIMVNPYSNDVYNTGVSFANDQNEDDWRPARITSGYSLGPLPHAGVLSSQMFLARYPSTDTNRNRARSRWAYYFFLGVDIEGLAVRSMDPDALADNNNPTMNNPACTGCHTVMDPVAGAFQNFGDSGLYRDAWDGDDSLPDTYKDSGLYQEGDLWYRDMRIPGFNGAELPQSQQSQGLQWLAQQMVADARFASGTVQFWWPAVFAAEPLAAPTETSDQDYAQRLAVYQEQQRMIADFAQRLRSGASGNGAYNLKDMLVDMAVSPAFRADTVVPGSTPLASDMGRGQLLTAEQLNRKLEASTGGRWHHVWNEDDALLLDAYYGIYGGIDSDTVVERGRQLNTMMYAVANRMSSEMVCSLVVNEFEQPQSQRVLFTEVESTDTPQSNATSVRLQVNRLIDRLWGNPLTDLNTEQTQVYALFEEVWQSRLNSAPSDYLFYNDANEPHDDNDEYCRLDWDNADNGALLRDPNHTLRAWMAVLSYLLADFAVLHE
;
A
#
# COMPACT_ATOMS: atom_id res chain seq x y z
N MET A 1 -37.98 33.10 18.88
CA MET A 1 -39.27 32.76 19.52
C MET A 1 -39.84 31.50 18.85
N LYS A 2 -40.76 30.79 19.53
CA LYS A 2 -41.59 29.65 19.06
C LYS A 2 -42.14 29.82 17.62
N GLN A 3 -42.47 28.81 16.78
CA GLN A 3 -42.89 27.38 16.85
C GLN A 3 -42.53 26.70 15.48
N TRP A 4 -42.17 25.42 15.31
CA TRP A 4 -42.95 24.13 15.35
C TRP A 4 -44.19 24.14 14.39
N THR A 5 -44.50 23.16 13.52
CA THR A 5 -44.51 21.67 13.64
C THR A 5 -44.51 20.87 12.29
N HIS A 6 -44.13 19.58 12.39
CA HIS A 6 -44.26 18.38 11.51
C HIS A 6 -45.43 18.27 10.50
N ILE A 7 -45.33 17.42 9.45
CA ILE A 7 -45.57 15.94 9.35
C ILE A 7 -44.95 15.42 8.01
N GLY A 8 -44.51 14.17 7.77
CA GLY A 8 -44.49 12.90 8.53
C GLY A 8 -43.80 11.74 7.75
N CYS A 9 -44.00 10.47 8.16
CA CYS A 9 -43.29 9.26 7.64
C CYS A 9 -43.99 8.48 6.49
N GLY A 10 -43.24 7.60 5.81
CA GLY A 10 -43.81 6.45 5.07
C GLY A 10 -42.79 5.66 4.21
N ALA A 11 -42.46 4.42 4.59
CA ALA A 11 -41.55 3.51 3.86
C ALA A 11 -42.28 2.29 3.25
N VAL A 12 -41.84 1.81 2.08
CA VAL A 12 -42.03 0.47 1.43
C VAL A 12 -41.02 0.44 0.26
N LEU A 13 -39.97 -0.40 0.15
CA LEU A 13 -39.80 -1.87 0.13
C LEU A 13 -40.19 -2.57 -1.21
N ALA A 14 -39.15 -2.95 -1.99
CA ALA A 14 -39.03 -4.08 -2.94
C ALA A 14 -40.11 -4.40 -4.01
N LEU A 15 -39.68 -4.66 -5.26
CA LEU A 15 -39.58 -6.02 -5.83
C LEU A 15 -38.88 -6.07 -7.21
N MET A 16 -38.21 -7.19 -7.51
CA MET A 16 -37.67 -7.55 -8.83
C MET A 16 -38.74 -8.26 -9.70
N LEU A 17 -38.56 -8.29 -11.03
CA LEU A 17 -38.48 -9.54 -11.81
C LEU A 17 -38.19 -9.32 -13.32
N ALA A 18 -37.73 -10.38 -13.98
CA ALA A 18 -37.08 -10.36 -15.30
C ALA A 18 -38.03 -10.66 -16.48
N ALA A 19 -37.52 -10.44 -17.72
CA ALA A 19 -37.99 -11.14 -18.92
C ALA A 19 -36.88 -11.21 -19.99
N CYS A 20 -36.51 -12.43 -20.39
CA CYS A 20 -35.77 -12.68 -21.63
C CYS A 20 -36.71 -12.71 -22.84
N GLY A 21 -36.21 -12.41 -24.04
CA GLY A 21 -36.95 -12.60 -25.28
C GLY A 21 -36.04 -12.48 -26.50
N GLY A 22 -35.71 -13.61 -27.13
CA GLY A 22 -34.94 -13.66 -28.38
C GLY A 22 -35.81 -13.79 -29.63
N GLY A 23 -35.19 -13.65 -30.80
CA GLY A 23 -35.79 -13.91 -32.11
C GLY A 23 -34.77 -13.61 -33.21
N GLY A 24 -34.35 -14.63 -33.96
CA GLY A 24 -33.37 -14.49 -35.05
C GLY A 24 -34.03 -14.44 -36.44
N ASN A 25 -33.19 -14.48 -37.49
CA ASN A 25 -33.35 -15.34 -38.68
C ASN A 25 -32.28 -15.05 -39.77
N ASP A 26 -31.45 -16.07 -40.07
CA ASP A 26 -31.34 -16.76 -41.38
C ASP A 26 -30.68 -16.16 -42.66
N TYR A 27 -29.72 -16.95 -43.20
CA TYR A 27 -29.34 -17.26 -44.62
C TYR A 27 -28.91 -16.09 -45.57
N ASP A 28 -28.03 -16.18 -46.59
CA ASP A 28 -27.09 -17.18 -47.19
C ASP A 28 -26.07 -16.38 -48.07
N GLY A 29 -24.99 -16.89 -48.71
CA GLY A 29 -24.41 -18.24 -48.90
C GLY A 29 -23.29 -18.28 -49.98
N GLU A 30 -22.76 -19.46 -50.27
CA GLU A 30 -21.97 -19.92 -51.47
C GLU A 30 -20.64 -19.27 -51.96
N LEU A 31 -19.54 -20.02 -51.73
CA LEU A 31 -18.64 -20.66 -52.74
C LEU A 31 -18.17 -19.93 -54.03
N ALA A 32 -16.83 -19.85 -54.20
CA ALA A 32 -16.14 -20.12 -55.47
C ALA A 32 -14.64 -20.45 -55.26
N THR A 33 -14.01 -21.15 -56.23
CA THR A 33 -12.77 -21.95 -56.06
C THR A 33 -11.59 -21.55 -56.96
N GLU A 34 -10.38 -21.90 -56.50
CA GLU A 34 -9.19 -22.34 -57.28
C GLU A 34 -8.48 -21.42 -58.30
N GLY A 35 -7.14 -21.53 -58.30
CA GLY A 35 -6.30 -21.37 -59.50
C GLY A 35 -4.92 -20.73 -59.26
N GLY A 36 -3.82 -21.48 -59.45
CA GLY A 36 -2.47 -20.90 -59.47
C GLY A 36 -1.30 -21.86 -59.21
N SER A 37 -1.00 -22.76 -60.15
CA SER A 37 0.16 -23.66 -60.09
C SER A 37 1.46 -23.02 -60.63
N GLY A 38 2.63 -23.53 -60.20
CA GLY A 38 3.95 -23.05 -60.65
C GLY A 38 5.11 -23.95 -60.23
N ASP A 39 5.27 -25.09 -60.91
CA ASP A 39 6.44 -25.98 -60.81
C ASP A 39 7.65 -25.42 -61.59
N GLY A 40 8.87 -25.81 -61.22
CA GLY A 40 10.12 -25.24 -61.73
C GLY A 40 11.38 -26.04 -61.39
N THR A 41 11.34 -27.37 -61.57
CA THR A 41 12.53 -28.22 -61.45
C THR A 41 13.54 -28.03 -62.59
N THR A 42 14.84 -28.05 -62.27
CA THR A 42 15.91 -28.42 -63.21
C THR A 42 16.98 -29.27 -62.50
N ASP A 43 17.76 -30.02 -63.28
CA ASP A 43 18.29 -31.35 -62.92
C ASP A 43 19.82 -31.45 -63.17
N GLN A 44 20.40 -32.61 -62.81
CA GLN A 44 21.72 -33.18 -63.19
C GLN A 44 22.91 -33.10 -62.20
N PRO A 45 23.83 -34.11 -62.20
CA PRO A 45 24.44 -34.63 -60.97
C PRO A 45 25.98 -34.83 -60.99
N SER A 46 26.60 -35.31 -59.90
CA SER A 46 27.79 -36.18 -59.97
C SER A 46 28.22 -36.91 -58.67
N THR A 47 28.03 -38.24 -58.69
CA THR A 47 28.90 -39.31 -58.11
C THR A 47 29.06 -39.51 -56.59
N PRO A 48 29.30 -40.76 -56.11
CA PRO A 48 29.11 -41.15 -54.71
C PRO A 48 30.41 -41.48 -53.94
N GLN A 49 30.34 -41.42 -52.60
CA GLN A 49 31.26 -42.13 -51.69
C GLN A 49 30.48 -42.80 -50.53
N PRO A 50 31.02 -43.87 -49.92
CA PRO A 50 30.23 -44.89 -49.24
C PRO A 50 29.94 -44.63 -47.75
N ASP A 51 28.99 -45.42 -47.25
CA ASP A 51 28.35 -45.33 -45.94
C ASP A 51 29.31 -45.41 -44.74
N VAL A 52 28.99 -44.62 -43.72
CA VAL A 52 29.45 -44.78 -42.33
C VAL A 52 28.18 -44.86 -41.46
N PRO A 53 28.08 -45.75 -40.46
CA PRO A 53 26.81 -46.05 -39.79
C PRO A 53 26.26 -44.87 -38.99
N GLU A 54 24.94 -44.72 -39.03
CA GLU A 54 24.19 -43.77 -38.20
C GLU A 54 24.43 -44.04 -36.70
N THR A 55 24.79 -42.99 -35.97
CA THR A 55 24.65 -42.93 -34.51
C THR A 55 23.19 -42.60 -34.15
N PRO A 56 22.65 -43.10 -33.02
CA PRO A 56 21.26 -42.86 -32.65
C PRO A 56 21.00 -41.39 -32.35
N ASP A 57 19.99 -40.84 -33.04
CA ASP A 57 19.13 -39.69 -32.71
C ASP A 57 19.73 -38.61 -31.78
N ASP A 58 20.30 -37.60 -32.41
CA ASP A 58 20.37 -36.23 -31.88
C ASP A 58 18.93 -35.71 -31.73
N VAL A 59 18.44 -35.57 -30.49
CA VAL A 59 17.09 -35.05 -30.23
C VAL A 59 17.07 -33.59 -30.66
N SER A 60 16.37 -33.29 -31.75
CA SER A 60 16.61 -32.04 -32.46
C SER A 60 16.17 -30.83 -31.63
N ASN A 61 16.96 -29.75 -31.71
CA ASN A 61 16.65 -28.49 -31.00
C ASN A 61 15.26 -27.92 -31.41
N THR A 62 14.78 -28.29 -32.60
CA THR A 62 13.42 -28.05 -33.11
C THR A 62 12.32 -28.71 -32.27
N ASP A 63 12.52 -29.94 -31.79
CA ASP A 63 11.53 -30.68 -31.01
C ASP A 63 11.33 -30.07 -29.62
N CYS A 64 12.41 -29.57 -29.00
CA CYS A 64 12.32 -28.86 -27.72
C CYS A 64 11.57 -27.52 -27.87
N SER A 65 11.85 -26.72 -28.91
CA SER A 65 11.11 -25.47 -29.15
C SER A 65 9.60 -25.73 -29.32
N ALA A 66 9.23 -26.79 -30.04
CA ALA A 66 7.83 -27.17 -30.24
C ALA A 66 7.16 -27.66 -28.94
N GLU A 67 7.87 -28.39 -28.07
CA GLU A 67 7.32 -28.80 -26.76
C GLU A 67 7.23 -27.62 -25.78
N VAL A 68 8.13 -26.63 -25.84
CA VAL A 68 8.01 -25.38 -25.05
C VAL A 68 6.79 -24.57 -25.48
N ASP A 69 6.56 -24.40 -26.79
CA ASP A 69 5.33 -23.78 -27.32
C ASP A 69 4.07 -24.55 -26.88
N ARG A 70 4.10 -25.88 -27.01
CA ARG A 70 2.99 -26.76 -26.61
C ARG A 70 2.71 -26.70 -25.11
N PHE A 71 3.74 -26.68 -24.27
CA PHE A 71 3.63 -26.49 -22.82
C PHE A 71 3.04 -25.12 -22.49
N ALA A 72 3.52 -24.06 -23.16
CA ALA A 72 3.02 -22.71 -22.98
C ALA A 72 1.51 -22.62 -23.26
N GLU A 73 1.07 -23.17 -24.40
CA GLU A 73 -0.31 -23.08 -24.88
C GLU A 73 -1.27 -24.06 -24.19
N GLN A 74 -0.85 -25.29 -23.88
CA GLN A 74 -1.76 -26.36 -23.39
C GLN A 74 -1.78 -26.55 -21.87
N LEU A 75 -0.75 -26.13 -21.14
CA LEU A 75 -0.67 -26.36 -19.68
C LEU A 75 -0.28 -25.11 -18.88
N TRP A 76 0.67 -24.31 -19.35
CA TRP A 76 1.12 -23.12 -18.63
C TRP A 76 0.02 -22.06 -18.56
N GLN A 77 -0.37 -21.48 -19.71
CA GLN A 77 -1.39 -20.42 -19.77
C GLN A 77 -2.77 -20.84 -19.23
N PRO A 78 -3.30 -22.05 -19.54
CA PRO A 78 -4.64 -22.44 -19.08
C PRO A 78 -4.71 -22.92 -17.63
N VAL A 79 -3.57 -23.25 -16.99
CA VAL A 79 -3.58 -23.91 -15.66
C VAL A 79 -2.47 -23.40 -14.75
N LEU A 80 -1.19 -23.67 -15.08
CA LEU A 80 -0.12 -23.52 -14.09
C LEU A 80 0.14 -22.07 -13.72
N SER A 81 0.04 -21.14 -14.67
CA SER A 81 0.30 -19.71 -14.47
C SER A 81 -0.72 -19.03 -13.56
N GLY A 82 -2.01 -19.38 -13.68
CA GLY A 82 -3.10 -18.81 -12.88
C GLY A 82 -3.40 -19.59 -11.59
N SER A 83 -3.52 -20.92 -11.69
CA SER A 83 -3.97 -21.77 -10.57
C SER A 83 -2.85 -22.30 -9.68
N CYS A 84 -1.63 -22.47 -10.19
CA CYS A 84 -0.54 -23.12 -9.44
C CYS A 84 0.57 -22.17 -9.00
N LEU A 85 1.01 -21.25 -9.88
CA LEU A 85 2.16 -20.35 -9.69
C LEU A 85 2.07 -19.56 -8.39
N THR A 86 0.90 -19.02 -8.07
CA THR A 86 0.61 -18.26 -6.84
C THR A 86 1.12 -18.96 -5.57
N CYS A 87 0.97 -20.28 -5.49
CA CYS A 87 1.44 -21.09 -4.37
C CYS A 87 2.82 -21.72 -4.65
N HIS A 88 3.01 -22.25 -5.85
CA HIS A 88 4.21 -22.96 -6.30
C HIS A 88 5.20 -22.00 -6.97
N GLN A 89 5.73 -21.04 -6.22
CA GLN A 89 6.82 -20.17 -6.66
C GLN A 89 7.84 -19.92 -5.55
N SER A 90 8.97 -19.31 -5.88
CA SER A 90 9.91 -18.79 -4.86
C SER A 90 9.20 -17.76 -3.98
N GLY A 91 9.11 -18.01 -2.67
CA GLY A 91 8.31 -17.17 -1.77
C GLY A 91 6.80 -17.37 -1.89
N GLY A 92 6.31 -18.47 -2.48
CA GLY A 92 4.94 -18.95 -2.34
C GLY A 92 4.79 -19.96 -1.18
N ILE A 93 3.56 -20.29 -0.79
CA ILE A 93 3.30 -21.24 0.32
C ILE A 93 3.80 -22.68 0.03
N ALA A 94 3.88 -23.08 -1.24
CA ALA A 94 4.38 -24.38 -1.68
C ALA A 94 5.85 -24.35 -2.16
N ALA A 95 6.61 -23.30 -1.80
CA ALA A 95 8.02 -23.13 -2.18
C ALA A 95 8.97 -24.25 -1.70
N SER A 96 8.55 -25.06 -0.72
CA SER A 96 9.29 -26.24 -0.22
C SER A 96 8.81 -27.57 -0.82
N SER A 97 7.85 -27.53 -1.76
CA SER A 97 7.33 -28.73 -2.41
C SER A 97 8.22 -29.19 -3.57
N GLY A 98 7.98 -30.41 -4.07
CA GLY A 98 8.71 -30.96 -5.23
C GLY A 98 8.41 -30.31 -6.58
N LEU A 99 7.56 -29.27 -6.63
CA LEU A 99 7.28 -28.47 -7.82
C LEU A 99 7.31 -26.99 -7.43
N VAL A 100 8.28 -26.25 -7.94
CA VAL A 100 8.40 -24.80 -7.72
C VAL A 100 8.57 -24.15 -9.09
N LEU A 101 7.63 -23.30 -9.48
CA LEU A 101 7.60 -22.63 -10.77
C LEU A 101 8.32 -21.27 -10.68
N GLN A 102 8.63 -20.72 -11.85
CA GLN A 102 9.21 -19.39 -12.04
C GLN A 102 8.17 -18.49 -12.72
N ALA A 103 7.92 -17.31 -12.16
CA ALA A 103 7.06 -16.32 -12.79
C ALA A 103 7.74 -15.73 -14.04
N GLY A 104 6.95 -15.48 -15.08
CA GLY A 104 7.41 -15.02 -16.39
C GLY A 104 6.78 -15.81 -17.54
N ASN A 105 6.76 -15.21 -18.73
CA ASN A 105 6.33 -15.84 -19.98
C ASN A 105 7.45 -15.80 -21.06
N ASP A 106 8.66 -15.42 -20.68
CA ASP A 106 9.84 -15.52 -21.53
C ASP A 106 10.25 -17.00 -21.74
N SER A 107 11.02 -17.26 -22.79
CA SER A 107 11.48 -18.60 -23.16
C SER A 107 12.28 -19.29 -22.06
N THR A 108 13.05 -18.55 -21.26
CA THR A 108 13.84 -19.07 -20.14
C THR A 108 12.94 -19.53 -18.99
N ALA A 109 11.94 -18.74 -18.60
CA ALA A 109 10.96 -19.12 -17.60
C ALA A 109 10.13 -20.34 -18.06
N LEU A 110 9.65 -20.33 -19.31
CA LEU A 110 8.83 -21.42 -19.86
C LEU A 110 9.60 -22.74 -19.96
N SER A 111 10.81 -22.74 -20.53
CA SER A 111 11.66 -23.94 -20.60
C SER A 111 12.05 -24.48 -19.22
N THR A 112 12.39 -23.58 -18.29
CA THR A 112 12.66 -23.93 -16.89
C THR A 112 11.44 -24.58 -16.22
N ASN A 113 10.24 -24.06 -16.45
CA ASN A 113 9.01 -24.60 -15.87
C ASN A 113 8.61 -25.94 -16.50
N LEU A 114 8.75 -26.09 -17.82
CA LEU A 114 8.58 -27.37 -18.51
C LEU A 114 9.47 -28.45 -17.88
N GLN A 115 10.78 -28.17 -17.74
CA GLN A 115 11.72 -29.13 -17.16
C GLN A 115 11.34 -29.51 -15.72
N ARG A 116 10.99 -28.53 -14.87
CA ARG A 116 10.56 -28.81 -13.47
C ARG A 116 9.26 -29.63 -13.40
N VAL A 117 8.33 -29.45 -14.33
CA VAL A 117 7.11 -30.28 -14.43
C VAL A 117 7.46 -31.70 -14.88
N SER A 118 8.33 -31.85 -15.88
CA SER A 118 8.82 -33.14 -16.35
C SER A 118 9.57 -33.91 -15.25
N ASP A 119 10.45 -33.25 -14.48
CA ASP A 119 11.16 -33.83 -13.33
C ASP A 119 10.20 -34.28 -12.22
N TYR A 120 9.16 -33.47 -11.94
CA TYR A 120 8.12 -33.82 -10.98
C TYR A 120 7.34 -35.05 -11.45
N ILE A 121 6.97 -35.14 -12.73
CA ILE A 121 6.27 -36.29 -13.33
C ILE A 121 7.16 -37.54 -13.30
N ALA A 122 8.44 -37.43 -13.66
CA ALA A 122 9.39 -38.54 -13.62
C ALA A 122 9.57 -39.10 -12.20
N SER A 123 9.53 -38.22 -11.19
CA SER A 123 9.71 -38.59 -9.77
C SER A 123 8.45 -39.08 -9.08
N ASN A 124 7.25 -38.64 -9.49
CA ASN A 124 5.99 -38.83 -8.76
C ASN A 124 4.86 -39.49 -9.58
N GLY A 125 5.01 -39.59 -10.90
CA GLY A 125 3.97 -40.00 -11.85
C GLY A 125 2.99 -38.89 -12.20
N SER A 126 2.55 -38.85 -13.46
CA SER A 126 1.63 -37.83 -14.01
C SER A 126 0.27 -37.77 -13.28
N GLY A 127 -0.20 -38.90 -12.74
CA GLY A 127 -1.44 -38.95 -11.95
C GLY A 127 -1.43 -37.99 -10.75
N LEU A 128 -0.30 -37.80 -10.06
CA LEU A 128 -0.20 -36.87 -8.94
C LEU A 128 -0.14 -35.39 -9.35
N LEU A 129 0.04 -35.07 -10.64
CA LEU A 129 -0.11 -33.71 -11.16
C LEU A 129 -1.59 -33.33 -11.23
N VAL A 130 -2.48 -34.27 -11.58
CA VAL A 130 -3.93 -34.01 -11.73
C VAL A 130 -4.71 -34.26 -10.43
N GLN A 131 -4.41 -35.34 -9.70
CA GLN A 131 -5.17 -35.75 -8.51
C GLN A 131 -5.05 -34.77 -7.33
N LYS A 132 -3.90 -34.09 -7.21
CA LYS A 132 -3.65 -33.11 -6.14
C LYS A 132 -4.53 -31.85 -6.29
N PRO A 133 -4.50 -31.11 -7.43
CA PRO A 133 -5.39 -29.96 -7.64
C PRO A 133 -6.89 -30.27 -7.55
N LEU A 134 -7.31 -31.52 -7.85
CA LEU A 134 -8.71 -31.96 -7.67
C LEU A 134 -9.08 -32.33 -6.22
N GLY A 135 -8.14 -32.29 -5.27
CA GLY A 135 -8.36 -32.73 -3.89
C GLY A 135 -8.60 -34.24 -3.72
N GLN A 136 -8.35 -35.06 -4.74
CA GLN A 136 -8.51 -36.52 -4.68
C GLN A 136 -7.42 -37.19 -3.83
N VAL A 137 -6.28 -36.52 -3.68
CA VAL A 137 -5.20 -36.86 -2.76
C VAL A 137 -4.78 -35.61 -1.98
N ALA A 138 -4.09 -35.79 -0.86
CA ALA A 138 -3.66 -34.67 -0.02
C ALA A 138 -2.71 -33.71 -0.77
N HIS A 139 -3.18 -32.47 -0.96
CA HIS A 139 -2.45 -31.40 -1.64
C HIS A 139 -1.86 -30.36 -0.68
N GLY A 140 -2.34 -30.28 0.57
CA GLY A 140 -2.01 -29.20 1.51
C GLY A 140 -2.92 -27.99 1.32
N GLY A 141 -2.97 -27.41 0.11
CA GLY A 141 -3.91 -26.33 -0.24
C GLY A 141 -5.36 -26.76 -0.44
N GLY A 142 -5.66 -28.06 -0.40
CA GLY A 142 -6.99 -28.58 -0.75
C GLY A 142 -7.23 -28.61 -2.27
N ALA A 143 -8.50 -28.60 -2.68
CA ALA A 143 -8.88 -28.56 -4.09
C ALA A 143 -8.77 -27.12 -4.64
N VAL A 144 -8.13 -27.00 -5.80
CA VAL A 144 -7.83 -25.74 -6.49
C VAL A 144 -8.54 -25.65 -7.86
N ILE A 145 -8.83 -26.80 -8.49
CA ILE A 145 -9.62 -26.88 -9.73
C ILE A 145 -10.78 -27.86 -9.57
N SER A 146 -11.85 -27.68 -10.37
CA SER A 146 -13.03 -28.53 -10.32
C SER A 146 -12.96 -29.71 -11.31
N PRO A 147 -13.53 -30.88 -10.99
CA PRO A 147 -13.68 -31.97 -11.95
C PRO A 147 -14.43 -31.51 -13.21
N ASN A 148 -13.84 -31.78 -14.38
CA ASN A 148 -14.32 -31.37 -15.71
C ASN A 148 -14.31 -29.87 -16.02
N SER A 149 -13.63 -29.03 -15.22
CA SER A 149 -13.37 -27.64 -15.60
C SER A 149 -12.46 -27.52 -16.83
N ALA A 150 -12.35 -26.32 -17.41
CA ALA A 150 -11.48 -26.08 -18.56
C ALA A 150 -10.02 -26.41 -18.22
N GLU A 151 -9.59 -26.06 -17.02
CA GLU A 151 -8.25 -26.31 -16.47
C GLU A 151 -8.00 -27.82 -16.37
N HIS A 152 -8.96 -28.59 -15.84
CA HIS A 152 -8.87 -30.05 -15.76
C HIS A 152 -8.75 -30.69 -17.16
N GLN A 153 -9.50 -30.21 -18.16
CA GLN A 153 -9.39 -30.71 -19.54
C GLN A 153 -8.06 -30.32 -20.19
N ALA A 154 -7.52 -29.13 -19.90
CA ALA A 154 -6.21 -28.70 -20.38
C ALA A 154 -5.08 -29.60 -19.83
N MET A 155 -5.09 -29.89 -18.53
CA MET A 155 -4.14 -30.84 -17.91
C MET A 155 -4.22 -32.23 -18.55
N LEU A 156 -5.42 -32.75 -18.75
CA LEU A 156 -5.62 -34.06 -19.40
C LEU A 156 -5.16 -34.05 -20.86
N THR A 157 -5.35 -32.94 -21.57
CA THR A 157 -4.92 -32.77 -22.98
C THR A 157 -3.41 -32.76 -23.11
N TRP A 158 -2.70 -31.99 -22.28
CA TRP A 158 -1.24 -31.98 -22.32
C TRP A 158 -0.62 -33.33 -21.88
N LEU A 159 -1.30 -34.09 -21.01
CA LEU A 159 -0.87 -35.44 -20.61
C LEU A 159 -1.22 -36.56 -21.64
N GLN A 160 -1.76 -36.25 -22.82
CA GLN A 160 -2.05 -37.26 -23.86
C GLN A 160 -0.79 -37.78 -24.58
N THR A 161 0.31 -37.03 -24.54
CA THR A 161 1.62 -37.46 -25.04
C THR A 161 2.66 -37.21 -23.96
N ASP A 162 3.60 -38.14 -23.80
CA ASP A 162 4.65 -38.04 -22.78
C ASP A 162 5.48 -36.76 -23.00
N PRO A 163 5.73 -35.95 -21.95
CA PRO A 163 6.46 -34.70 -22.10
C PRO A 163 7.94 -34.97 -22.37
N VAL A 164 8.50 -34.25 -23.36
CA VAL A 164 9.93 -34.32 -23.68
C VAL A 164 10.71 -33.50 -22.64
N SER A 165 11.75 -34.09 -22.06
CA SER A 165 12.66 -33.39 -21.16
C SER A 165 13.68 -32.59 -21.99
N CYS A 166 13.61 -31.26 -21.90
CA CYS A 166 14.59 -30.36 -22.49
C CYS A 166 15.76 -30.16 -21.51
N SER A 167 16.74 -31.06 -21.53
CA SER A 167 17.96 -30.92 -20.74
C SER A 167 18.84 -29.78 -21.25
N THR A 168 19.10 -28.76 -20.44
CA THR A 168 19.94 -27.59 -20.76
C THR A 168 21.45 -27.84 -20.54
N ASP A 169 21.92 -29.07 -20.76
CA ASP A 169 23.33 -29.47 -20.63
C ASP A 169 24.15 -29.19 -21.92
N GLY A 170 24.16 -27.93 -22.36
CA GLY A 170 25.04 -27.45 -23.42
C GLY A 170 24.39 -26.45 -24.38
N GLU A 171 24.90 -25.21 -24.37
CA GLU A 171 24.53 -24.04 -25.19
C GLU A 171 23.02 -23.67 -25.16
N GLU A 172 22.72 -22.45 -24.69
CA GLU A 172 21.36 -21.91 -24.68
C GLU A 172 20.77 -21.97 -26.10
N PRO A 173 19.61 -22.63 -26.32
CA PRO A 173 18.89 -22.47 -27.56
C PRO A 173 18.48 -21.01 -27.71
N GLU A 174 18.91 -20.34 -28.78
CA GLU A 174 18.26 -19.11 -29.25
C GLU A 174 16.82 -19.48 -29.65
N ALA A 175 15.92 -19.45 -28.66
CA ALA A 175 14.51 -19.70 -28.86
C ALA A 175 13.96 -18.67 -29.86
N PRO A 176 13.07 -19.07 -30.78
CA PRO A 176 12.43 -18.11 -31.69
C PRO A 176 11.73 -17.02 -30.86
N ASP A 177 11.87 -15.77 -31.32
CA ASP A 177 11.54 -14.53 -30.59
C ASP A 177 10.02 -14.30 -30.43
N LYS A 178 9.34 -15.25 -29.78
CA LYS A 178 7.96 -15.14 -29.28
C LYS A 178 7.97 -14.33 -27.97
N GLN A 179 8.41 -13.07 -28.05
CA GLN A 179 8.00 -12.11 -27.03
C GLN A 179 6.49 -11.94 -27.12
N ILE A 180 5.76 -12.61 -26.22
CA ILE A 180 4.51 -12.03 -25.70
C ILE A 180 4.96 -10.69 -25.12
N GLY A 181 4.62 -9.60 -25.82
CA GLY A 181 5.25 -8.30 -25.63
C GLY A 181 5.33 -7.93 -24.16
N SER A 182 6.53 -7.55 -23.70
CA SER A 182 6.76 -7.09 -22.33
C SER A 182 5.63 -6.12 -21.94
N VAL A 183 5.08 -6.24 -20.74
CA VAL A 183 3.96 -5.37 -20.30
C VAL A 183 4.34 -3.88 -20.33
N TRP A 184 5.65 -3.59 -20.31
CA TRP A 184 6.29 -2.27 -20.45
C TRP A 184 6.55 -1.85 -21.92
N GLN A 185 6.18 -2.65 -22.92
CA GLN A 185 6.38 -2.31 -24.33
C GLN A 185 5.52 -1.10 -24.70
N GLY A 186 6.18 -0.02 -25.14
CA GLY A 186 5.53 1.27 -25.41
C GLY A 186 5.33 2.15 -24.18
N VAL A 187 5.74 1.73 -22.99
CA VAL A 187 5.78 2.57 -21.78
C VAL A 187 7.10 3.34 -21.75
N ASN A 188 7.04 4.67 -21.69
CA ASN A 188 8.22 5.50 -21.43
C ASN A 188 8.46 5.61 -19.93
N ASN A 189 9.74 5.56 -19.52
CA ASN A 189 10.14 5.84 -18.15
C ASN A 189 10.56 7.31 -18.00
N ALA A 190 10.10 7.93 -16.91
CA ALA A 190 10.48 9.25 -16.48
C ALA A 190 12.01 9.40 -16.32
N GLY A 191 12.50 10.61 -16.62
CA GLY A 191 13.89 10.98 -16.43
C GLY A 191 14.32 10.96 -14.97
N ALA A 192 15.63 11.01 -14.72
CA ALA A 192 16.18 10.99 -13.36
C ALA A 192 15.68 12.18 -12.51
N SER A 193 15.54 13.37 -13.11
CA SER A 193 15.03 14.56 -12.42
C SER A 193 13.56 14.43 -11.98
N ASP A 194 12.70 13.92 -12.87
CA ASP A 194 11.27 13.72 -12.58
C ASP A 194 11.07 12.60 -11.55
N THR A 195 11.84 11.52 -11.69
CA THR A 195 11.88 10.42 -10.71
C THR A 195 12.33 10.92 -9.33
N LEU A 196 13.35 11.79 -9.29
CA LEU A 196 13.82 12.43 -8.05
C LEU A 196 12.77 13.37 -7.44
N ARG A 197 12.05 14.16 -8.26
CA ARG A 197 10.96 15.02 -7.78
C ARG A 197 9.87 14.21 -7.07
N LYS A 198 9.36 13.18 -7.75
CA LYS A 198 8.34 12.28 -7.20
C LYS A 198 8.83 11.59 -5.93
N ALA A 199 10.07 11.08 -5.93
CA ALA A 199 10.67 10.44 -4.76
C ALA A 199 10.87 11.41 -3.57
N ALA A 200 11.18 12.69 -3.82
CA ALA A 200 11.35 13.69 -2.77
C ALA A 200 10.02 14.11 -2.12
N LEU A 201 8.96 14.25 -2.93
CA LEU A 201 7.62 14.49 -2.40
C LEU A 201 7.08 13.28 -1.63
N LEU A 202 7.32 12.06 -2.11
CA LEU A 202 6.90 10.84 -1.44
C LEU A 202 7.67 10.56 -0.14
N PHE A 203 9.01 10.51 -0.19
CA PHE A 203 9.84 10.07 0.93
C PHE A 203 10.29 11.19 1.87
N ALA A 204 10.29 12.45 1.43
CA ALA A 204 10.75 13.58 2.25
C ALA A 204 9.71 14.69 2.41
N GLY A 205 8.53 14.58 1.77
CA GLY A 205 7.46 15.58 1.86
C GLY A 205 7.81 16.94 1.26
N ARG A 206 8.86 17.02 0.42
CA ARG A 206 9.39 18.29 -0.10
C ARG A 206 9.89 18.19 -1.53
N LEU A 207 10.06 19.34 -2.18
CA LEU A 207 10.75 19.40 -3.47
C LEU A 207 12.26 19.09 -3.31
N PRO A 208 12.93 18.55 -4.36
CA PRO A 208 14.38 18.40 -4.38
C PRO A 208 15.09 19.75 -4.26
N THR A 209 16.19 19.79 -3.51
CA THR A 209 17.09 20.94 -3.47
C THR A 209 17.94 21.02 -4.74
N ALA A 210 18.42 22.22 -5.08
CA ALA A 210 19.33 22.40 -6.20
C ALA A 210 20.61 21.53 -6.10
N ALA A 211 21.09 21.24 -4.89
CA ALA A 211 22.24 20.37 -4.67
C ALA A 211 21.92 18.89 -4.93
N GLU A 212 20.73 18.41 -4.56
CA GLU A 212 20.27 17.05 -4.87
C GLU A 212 20.09 16.85 -6.38
N VAL A 213 19.49 17.82 -7.09
CA VAL A 213 19.36 17.80 -8.55
C VAL A 213 20.74 17.80 -9.23
N GLN A 214 21.67 18.66 -8.79
CA GLN A 214 23.06 18.67 -9.30
C GLN A 214 23.80 17.35 -9.03
N SER A 215 23.48 16.64 -7.94
CA SER A 215 24.10 15.37 -7.57
C SER A 215 23.70 14.19 -8.48
N LEU A 216 22.66 14.34 -9.32
CA LEU A 216 22.32 13.37 -10.36
C LEU A 216 23.42 13.28 -11.44
N GLY A 217 24.16 14.36 -11.70
CA GLY A 217 25.33 14.37 -12.58
C GLY A 217 25.06 13.89 -14.01
N ASP A 218 25.33 12.60 -14.27
CA ASP A 218 25.12 11.92 -15.55
C ASP A 218 23.69 11.40 -15.76
N GLY A 219 22.83 11.45 -14.73
CA GLY A 219 21.47 10.92 -14.76
C GLY A 219 21.40 9.38 -14.74
N SER A 220 22.50 8.70 -14.37
CA SER A 220 22.53 7.24 -14.23
C SER A 220 21.63 6.74 -13.11
N ASP A 221 21.13 5.50 -13.23
CA ASP A 221 20.36 4.88 -12.16
C ASP A 221 21.17 4.78 -10.85
N GLU A 222 22.51 4.64 -10.91
CA GLU A 222 23.34 4.62 -9.70
C GLU A 222 23.45 6.00 -9.01
N SER A 223 23.50 7.10 -9.76
CA SER A 223 23.42 8.44 -9.17
C SER A 223 22.04 8.68 -8.56
N LEU A 224 20.97 8.31 -9.28
CA LEU A 224 19.59 8.43 -8.84
C LEU A 224 19.32 7.64 -7.54
N ARG A 225 19.74 6.37 -7.48
CA ARG A 225 19.66 5.53 -6.27
C ARG A 225 20.29 6.19 -5.05
N ARG A 226 21.48 6.78 -5.23
CA ARG A 226 22.23 7.45 -4.16
C ARG A 226 21.51 8.69 -3.64
N VAL A 227 20.98 9.53 -4.54
CA VAL A 227 20.25 10.75 -4.17
C VAL A 227 18.91 10.38 -3.52
N ILE A 228 18.16 9.42 -4.08
CA ILE A 228 16.89 8.95 -3.48
C ILE A 228 17.11 8.39 -2.06
N ARG A 229 18.19 7.63 -1.81
CA ARG A 229 18.52 7.19 -0.45
C ARG A 229 18.72 8.36 0.51
N GLY A 230 19.34 9.45 0.05
CA GLY A 230 19.57 10.67 0.84
C GLY A 230 18.29 11.34 1.34
N LEU A 231 17.16 11.13 0.67
CA LEU A 231 15.84 11.65 1.07
C LEU A 231 15.28 10.93 2.30
N MET A 232 15.75 9.72 2.61
CA MET A 232 15.20 8.84 3.65
C MET A 232 15.74 9.18 5.05
N THR A 233 15.62 10.45 5.43
CA THR A 233 16.05 11.02 6.71
C THR A 233 15.14 12.17 7.14
N GLY A 234 15.01 12.36 8.46
CA GLY A 234 14.21 13.45 9.03
C GLY A 234 12.70 13.20 8.98
N GLU A 235 11.95 14.20 9.42
CA GLU A 235 10.53 14.11 9.73
C GLU A 235 9.66 13.65 8.53
N GLY A 236 9.91 14.18 7.33
CA GLY A 236 9.13 13.78 6.14
C GLY A 236 9.24 12.27 5.83
N PHE A 237 10.40 11.66 6.10
CA PHE A 237 10.57 10.21 5.96
C PHE A 237 10.00 9.43 7.15
N ASP A 238 10.07 10.00 8.36
CA ASP A 238 9.39 9.42 9.52
C ASP A 238 7.88 9.32 9.27
N GLN A 239 7.25 10.36 8.73
CA GLN A 239 5.83 10.36 8.39
C GLN A 239 5.50 9.36 7.27
N PHE A 240 6.31 9.28 6.20
CA PHE A 240 6.13 8.24 5.18
C PHE A 240 6.11 6.81 5.77
N VAL A 241 7.01 6.52 6.73
CA VAL A 241 7.08 5.21 7.39
C VAL A 241 5.90 4.98 8.34
N LEU A 242 5.48 6.01 9.09
CA LEU A 242 4.34 5.90 10.02
C LEU A 242 3.00 5.74 9.26
N GLU A 243 2.77 6.55 8.23
CA GLU A 243 1.59 6.47 7.35
C GLU A 243 1.52 5.13 6.64
N GLY A 244 2.59 4.72 5.94
CA GLY A 244 2.63 3.45 5.21
C GLY A 244 2.50 2.22 6.12
N ALA A 245 2.95 2.29 7.37
CA ALA A 245 2.72 1.24 8.36
C ALA A 245 1.27 1.25 8.90
N ASN A 246 0.67 2.42 9.12
CA ASN A 246 -0.72 2.50 9.59
C ASN A 246 -1.73 2.07 8.53
N ASP A 247 -1.49 2.38 7.24
CA ASP A 247 -2.28 1.88 6.10
C ASP A 247 -2.40 0.34 6.08
N ARG A 248 -1.48 -0.37 6.76
CA ARG A 248 -1.54 -1.82 6.94
C ARG A 248 -2.06 -2.24 8.31
N LEU A 249 -1.44 -1.76 9.39
CA LEU A 249 -1.70 -2.25 10.75
C LEU A 249 -2.92 -1.59 11.42
N LEU A 250 -3.36 -0.44 10.93
CA LEU A 250 -4.57 0.28 11.33
C LEU A 250 -4.70 0.50 12.86
N THR A 251 -3.57 0.68 13.55
CA THR A 251 -3.53 0.82 15.01
C THR A 251 -3.89 2.23 15.48
N ASN A 252 -3.87 3.24 14.60
CA ASN A 252 -4.36 4.59 14.91
C ASN A 252 -5.87 4.64 15.22
N LYS A 253 -6.60 3.54 14.98
CA LYS A 253 -7.94 3.30 15.56
C LYS A 253 -7.99 3.62 17.05
N TRP A 254 -6.92 3.32 17.78
CA TRP A 254 -6.86 3.45 19.23
C TRP A 254 -6.44 4.84 19.74
N ALA A 255 -6.06 5.76 18.83
CA ALA A 255 -5.67 7.12 19.18
C ALA A 255 -6.87 8.08 19.35
N ASN A 256 -8.03 7.74 18.77
CA ASN A 256 -9.19 8.63 18.73
C ASN A 256 -10.13 8.48 19.95
N GLY A 257 -11.00 9.47 20.15
CA GLY A 257 -11.95 9.50 21.27
C GLY A 257 -13.15 8.54 21.20
N ARG A 258 -13.23 7.69 20.17
CA ARG A 258 -14.37 6.78 19.93
C ARG A 258 -14.09 5.35 20.39
N THR A 259 -12.88 4.87 20.15
CA THR A 259 -12.37 3.58 20.64
C THR A 259 -10.94 3.77 21.18
N PRO A 260 -10.78 4.45 22.31
CA PRO A 260 -9.47 4.83 22.84
C PRO A 260 -8.68 3.62 23.37
N ALA A 261 -7.36 3.65 23.23
CA ALA A 261 -6.45 2.60 23.70
C ALA A 261 -6.59 2.28 25.20
N LEU A 262 -6.86 3.30 26.02
CA LEU A 262 -7.01 3.15 27.46
C LEU A 262 -8.22 2.29 27.85
N ASP A 263 -9.35 2.41 27.16
CA ASP A 263 -10.56 1.62 27.45
C ASP A 263 -10.27 0.11 27.28
N LEU A 264 -9.55 -0.26 26.21
CA LEU A 264 -9.07 -1.63 25.97
C LEU A 264 -8.16 -2.15 27.10
N LEU A 265 -7.35 -1.28 27.72
CA LEU A 265 -6.51 -1.68 28.84
C LEU A 265 -7.30 -1.74 30.17
N TYR A 266 -8.31 -0.88 30.34
CA TYR A 266 -9.23 -0.90 31.50
C TYR A 266 -10.12 -2.15 31.52
N ASP A 267 -10.56 -2.64 30.36
CA ASP A 267 -11.30 -3.90 30.24
C ASP A 267 -10.49 -5.10 30.78
N GLY A 268 -9.16 -4.99 30.83
CA GLY A 268 -8.26 -5.94 31.48
C GLY A 268 -8.20 -5.85 33.00
N GLY A 269 -8.90 -4.92 33.65
CA GLY A 269 -8.86 -4.71 35.09
C GLY A 269 -7.44 -4.49 35.63
N ASP A 270 -7.06 -5.23 36.68
CA ASP A 270 -5.77 -5.07 37.37
C ASP A 270 -4.55 -5.62 36.58
N ARG A 271 -4.67 -5.90 35.27
CA ARG A 271 -3.55 -6.36 34.43
C ARG A 271 -2.45 -5.30 34.25
N PHE A 272 -2.81 -4.01 34.19
CA PHE A 272 -1.87 -2.88 34.10
C PHE A 272 -1.99 -1.97 35.32
N PRO A 273 -1.29 -2.26 36.45
CA PRO A 273 -1.48 -1.55 37.72
C PRO A 273 -1.15 -0.05 37.71
N TYR A 274 -0.52 0.45 36.65
CA TYR A 274 -0.06 1.84 36.51
C TYR A 274 -0.84 2.63 35.43
N ILE A 275 -1.90 2.05 34.86
CA ILE A 275 -2.73 2.68 33.81
C ILE A 275 -3.22 4.09 34.17
N GLU A 276 -3.58 4.31 35.44
CA GLU A 276 -4.04 5.60 35.97
C GLU A 276 -2.92 6.52 36.45
N ALA A 277 -1.64 6.12 36.40
CA ALA A 277 -0.53 6.83 37.07
C ALA A 277 -0.38 8.30 36.61
N ARG A 278 -0.67 8.59 35.34
CA ARG A 278 -0.67 9.94 34.77
C ARG A 278 -2.00 10.69 34.95
N LEU A 279 -3.13 9.97 34.97
CA LEU A 279 -4.48 10.56 34.94
C LEU A 279 -5.05 10.80 36.34
N GLN A 280 -4.82 9.91 37.31
CA GLN A 280 -5.32 10.06 38.68
C GLN A 280 -4.93 11.40 39.33
N PRO A 281 -3.66 11.89 39.28
CA PRO A 281 -3.31 13.18 39.87
C PRO A 281 -4.04 14.36 39.23
N LEU A 282 -4.35 14.26 37.94
CA LEU A 282 -5.09 15.28 37.18
C LEU A 282 -6.60 15.22 37.52
N ASN A 283 -7.17 14.02 37.68
CA ASN A 283 -8.52 13.82 38.20
C ASN A 283 -8.67 14.38 39.62
N GLU A 284 -7.69 14.16 40.49
CA GLU A 284 -7.63 14.78 41.82
C GLU A 284 -7.52 16.31 41.77
N ALA A 285 -6.75 16.87 40.82
CA ALA A 285 -6.67 18.31 40.62
C ALA A 285 -8.00 18.93 40.16
N VAL A 286 -8.74 18.27 39.27
CA VAL A 286 -10.10 18.67 38.87
C VAL A 286 -11.07 18.64 40.06
N ASN A 287 -11.07 17.55 40.83
CA ASN A 287 -11.97 17.36 41.97
C ASN A 287 -11.69 18.33 43.13
N ASN A 288 -10.44 18.73 43.33
CA ASN A 288 -10.01 19.65 44.38
C ASN A 288 -9.99 21.13 43.94
N ALA A 289 -10.39 21.46 42.71
CA ALA A 289 -10.38 22.81 42.20
C ALA A 289 -11.32 23.74 43.00
N THR A 290 -10.80 24.87 43.47
CA THR A 290 -11.54 25.82 44.33
C THR A 290 -12.14 27.00 43.56
N SER A 291 -11.88 27.09 42.26
CA SER A 291 -12.39 28.12 41.36
C SER A 291 -12.57 27.57 39.94
N GLU A 292 -13.40 28.23 39.14
CA GLU A 292 -13.66 27.81 37.76
C GLU A 292 -12.38 27.76 36.91
N ALA A 293 -11.55 28.81 36.97
CA ALA A 293 -10.29 28.86 36.23
C ALA A 293 -9.29 27.75 36.63
N GLN A 294 -9.30 27.29 37.89
CA GLN A 294 -8.53 26.12 38.32
C GLN A 294 -9.09 24.83 37.72
N ARG A 295 -10.42 24.68 37.74
CA ARG A 295 -11.10 23.51 37.18
C ARG A 295 -10.86 23.38 35.69
N GLU A 296 -11.10 24.44 34.93
CA GLU A 296 -10.86 24.46 33.48
C GLU A 296 -9.39 24.14 33.12
N ALA A 297 -8.42 24.65 33.88
CA ALA A 297 -7.01 24.37 33.65
C ALA A 297 -6.66 22.89 33.93
N ALA A 298 -7.20 22.31 35.01
CA ALA A 298 -7.01 20.91 35.35
C ALA A 298 -7.74 19.98 34.35
N GLU A 299 -8.92 20.36 33.87
CA GLU A 299 -9.68 19.63 32.85
C GLU A 299 -8.95 19.62 31.50
N ARG A 300 -8.39 20.77 31.07
CA ARG A 300 -7.54 20.84 29.87
C ARG A 300 -6.32 19.93 29.99
N ALA A 301 -5.61 19.99 31.13
CA ALA A 301 -4.42 19.15 31.36
C ALA A 301 -4.77 17.65 31.39
N ARG A 302 -5.88 17.26 32.02
CA ARG A 302 -6.39 15.89 32.02
C ARG A 302 -6.73 15.41 30.61
N ASN A 303 -7.46 16.22 29.83
CA ASN A 303 -7.87 15.84 28.47
C ASN A 303 -6.65 15.66 27.57
N GLN A 304 -5.71 16.61 27.58
CA GLN A 304 -4.45 16.49 26.84
C GLN A 304 -3.65 15.25 27.26
N ALA A 305 -3.56 14.96 28.56
CA ALA A 305 -2.87 13.77 29.04
C ALA A 305 -3.57 12.47 28.58
N TRP A 306 -4.91 12.46 28.51
CA TRP A 306 -5.70 11.32 28.04
C TRP A 306 -5.54 11.09 26.54
N GLU A 307 -5.68 12.15 25.73
CA GLU A 307 -5.49 12.14 24.27
C GLU A 307 -4.08 11.62 23.90
N ARG A 308 -3.04 12.24 24.47
CA ARG A 308 -1.63 11.88 24.24
C ARG A 308 -1.27 10.48 24.74
N THR A 309 -1.94 9.99 25.78
CA THR A 309 -1.72 8.59 26.25
C THR A 309 -2.35 7.59 25.29
N ASN A 310 -3.55 7.87 24.76
CA ASN A 310 -4.18 7.00 23.76
C ASN A 310 -3.35 6.95 22.46
N GLU A 311 -2.91 8.11 21.97
CA GLU A 311 -2.02 8.19 20.82
C GLU A 311 -0.68 7.45 21.07
N ALA A 312 -0.05 7.67 22.23
CA ALA A 312 1.20 7.00 22.60
C ALA A 312 1.09 5.46 22.70
N LEU A 313 -0.09 4.95 23.04
CA LEU A 313 -0.37 3.51 23.04
C LEU A 313 -0.61 3.00 21.61
N ALA A 314 -1.45 3.70 20.84
CA ALA A 314 -1.81 3.39 19.45
C ALA A 314 -0.62 3.39 18.48
N MET A 315 0.30 4.36 18.65
CA MET A 315 1.47 4.57 17.79
C MET A 315 2.63 3.63 18.09
N ALA A 316 2.68 2.97 19.26
CA ALA A 316 3.79 2.12 19.68
C ALA A 316 4.26 1.06 18.64
N PRO A 317 3.38 0.28 17.96
CA PRO A 317 3.81 -0.64 16.89
C PRO A 317 4.31 0.07 15.62
N LEU A 318 3.78 1.25 15.28
CA LEU A 318 4.24 2.05 14.14
C LEU A 318 5.61 2.66 14.41
N GLN A 319 5.81 3.16 15.63
CA GLN A 319 7.09 3.70 16.10
C GLN A 319 8.17 2.63 16.21
N LEU A 320 7.82 1.36 16.45
CA LEU A 320 8.76 0.24 16.35
C LEU A 320 9.28 0.09 14.92
N ILE A 321 8.39 0.08 13.93
CA ILE A 321 8.74 0.03 12.50
C ILE A 321 9.61 1.24 12.14
N ARG A 322 9.19 2.45 12.50
CA ARG A 322 9.95 3.69 12.27
C ARG A 322 11.34 3.62 12.91
N TYR A 323 11.47 3.20 14.17
CA TYR A 323 12.76 3.06 14.85
C TYR A 323 13.70 2.07 14.15
N ILE A 324 13.19 0.92 13.71
CA ILE A 324 13.94 -0.09 12.96
C ILE A 324 14.47 0.50 11.64
N VAL A 325 13.58 1.10 10.85
CA VAL A 325 13.90 1.61 9.50
C VAL A 325 14.87 2.80 9.57
N THR A 326 14.62 3.76 10.47
CA THR A 326 15.46 4.95 10.65
C THR A 326 16.84 4.64 11.19
N SER A 327 16.94 3.66 12.10
CA SER A 327 18.20 3.15 12.65
C SER A 327 18.93 2.16 11.72
N GLU A 328 18.42 1.93 10.51
CA GLU A 328 18.95 0.97 9.51
C GLU A 328 19.14 -0.46 10.06
N ARG A 329 18.26 -0.87 10.96
CA ARG A 329 18.22 -2.23 11.53
C ARG A 329 17.63 -3.22 10.52
N PRO A 330 17.96 -4.52 10.60
CA PRO A 330 17.32 -5.55 9.80
C PRO A 330 15.80 -5.55 10.04
N TYR A 331 15.00 -5.48 8.98
CA TYR A 331 13.54 -5.39 9.09
C TYR A 331 12.90 -6.60 9.79
N THR A 332 13.61 -7.72 9.90
CA THR A 332 13.24 -8.89 10.73
C THR A 332 13.07 -8.56 12.23
N GLU A 333 13.62 -7.44 12.70
CA GLU A 333 13.42 -6.92 14.06
C GLU A 333 11.94 -6.55 14.32
N VAL A 334 11.11 -6.32 13.28
CA VAL A 334 9.68 -5.98 13.43
C VAL A 334 8.86 -7.06 14.14
N LEU A 335 9.29 -8.32 14.05
CA LEU A 335 8.70 -9.46 14.77
C LEU A 335 9.58 -9.95 15.92
N THR A 336 10.90 -9.79 15.80
CA THR A 336 11.87 -10.39 16.74
C THR A 336 12.33 -9.45 17.85
N ALA A 337 11.92 -8.17 17.84
CA ALA A 337 12.16 -7.23 18.94
C ALA A 337 11.60 -7.77 20.27
N ASP A 338 12.47 -7.86 21.28
CA ASP A 338 12.10 -8.24 22.66
C ASP A 338 11.73 -7.00 23.51
N TYR A 339 11.24 -5.95 22.85
CA TYR A 339 10.89 -4.65 23.40
C TYR A 339 9.74 -4.01 22.61
N ILE A 340 9.11 -3.00 23.20
CA ILE A 340 8.15 -2.08 22.55
C ILE A 340 8.73 -0.66 22.52
N MET A 341 8.16 0.22 21.71
CA MET A 341 8.45 1.66 21.79
C MET A 341 7.50 2.33 22.77
N VAL A 342 8.04 3.18 23.64
CA VAL A 342 7.29 4.03 24.57
C VAL A 342 7.77 5.47 24.50
N ASN A 343 6.87 6.42 24.72
CA ASN A 343 7.19 7.82 25.04
C ASN A 343 6.84 8.07 26.53
N PRO A 344 6.96 9.31 27.07
CA PRO A 344 6.60 9.57 28.46
C PRO A 344 5.18 9.16 28.87
N TYR A 345 4.21 9.27 27.97
CA TYR A 345 2.80 8.98 28.27
C TYR A 345 2.53 7.48 28.35
N SER A 346 2.98 6.69 27.36
CA SER A 346 2.83 5.23 27.40
C SER A 346 3.79 4.54 28.39
N ASN A 347 4.92 5.17 28.74
CA ASN A 347 5.80 4.67 29.78
C ASN A 347 5.17 4.67 31.18
N ASP A 348 4.33 5.65 31.51
CA ASP A 348 3.67 5.70 32.81
C ASP A 348 2.66 4.55 32.96
N VAL A 349 1.87 4.27 31.91
CA VAL A 349 0.94 3.13 31.83
C VAL A 349 1.67 1.79 31.98
N TYR A 350 2.79 1.63 31.26
CA TYR A 350 3.53 0.37 31.20
C TYR A 350 4.65 0.23 32.24
N ASN A 351 4.89 1.25 33.07
CA ASN A 351 5.95 1.34 34.09
C ASN A 351 7.24 0.60 33.70
N THR A 352 7.86 1.02 32.59
CA THR A 352 8.99 0.28 31.99
C THR A 352 10.34 0.56 32.67
N GLY A 353 10.40 1.61 33.51
CA GLY A 353 11.62 2.09 34.16
C GLY A 353 12.50 3.00 33.28
N VAL A 354 12.08 3.30 32.04
CA VAL A 354 12.73 4.33 31.21
C VAL A 354 12.44 5.73 31.79
N SER A 355 13.42 6.61 31.75
CA SER A 355 13.33 8.00 32.23
C SER A 355 13.58 8.99 31.11
N PHE A 356 12.79 10.05 31.03
CA PHE A 356 12.88 11.07 29.99
C PHE A 356 13.49 12.37 30.53
N ALA A 357 13.97 13.24 29.63
CA ALA A 357 14.48 14.56 30.02
C ALA A 357 13.34 15.57 30.21
N ASN A 358 12.21 15.33 29.54
CA ASN A 358 10.97 16.09 29.63
C ASN A 358 9.80 15.08 29.56
N ASP A 359 9.12 14.86 30.69
CA ASP A 359 8.01 13.90 30.76
C ASP A 359 6.70 14.37 30.08
N GLN A 360 6.75 15.50 29.36
CA GLN A 360 5.70 16.04 28.49
C GLN A 360 6.07 16.05 27.01
N ASN A 361 7.26 15.54 26.63
CA ASN A 361 7.67 15.45 25.21
C ASN A 361 7.10 14.17 24.59
N GLU A 362 6.02 14.28 23.81
CA GLU A 362 5.37 13.14 23.15
C GLU A 362 6.23 12.49 22.04
N ASP A 363 7.23 13.20 21.53
CA ASP A 363 8.11 12.73 20.45
C ASP A 363 9.38 11.99 20.93
N ASP A 364 9.65 11.96 22.24
CA ASP A 364 10.80 11.22 22.81
C ASP A 364 10.49 9.71 22.90
N TRP A 365 10.52 9.03 21.75
CA TRP A 365 10.26 7.60 21.63
C TRP A 365 11.50 6.74 21.91
N ARG A 366 11.36 5.73 22.78
CA ARG A 366 12.47 4.87 23.23
C ARG A 366 12.08 3.38 23.30
N PRO A 367 13.01 2.46 22.99
CA PRO A 367 12.79 1.03 23.18
C PRO A 367 12.79 0.66 24.67
N ALA A 368 11.80 -0.13 25.09
CA ALA A 368 11.59 -0.50 26.48
C ALA A 368 10.97 -1.89 26.67
N ARG A 369 11.15 -2.48 27.85
CA ARG A 369 10.53 -3.77 28.22
C ARG A 369 9.59 -3.59 29.39
N ILE A 370 8.35 -4.06 29.23
CA ILE A 370 7.38 -4.13 30.33
C ILE A 370 7.82 -5.23 31.30
N THR A 371 8.55 -4.84 32.35
CA THR A 371 9.11 -5.77 33.35
C THR A 371 8.31 -5.80 34.66
N SER A 372 7.69 -4.68 35.04
CA SER A 372 6.94 -4.54 36.29
C SER A 372 5.58 -3.83 36.16
N GLY A 373 5.25 -3.27 35.00
CA GLY A 373 3.95 -2.65 34.72
C GLY A 373 2.83 -3.62 34.31
N TYR A 374 3.07 -4.93 34.40
CA TYR A 374 2.05 -5.96 34.18
C TYR A 374 1.96 -6.86 35.41
N SER A 375 0.74 -7.15 35.89
CA SER A 375 0.55 -7.78 37.21
C SER A 375 1.04 -9.23 37.31
N LEU A 376 1.18 -9.92 36.17
CA LEU A 376 1.75 -11.28 36.09
C LEU A 376 3.28 -11.30 35.91
N GLY A 377 3.95 -10.15 36.00
CA GLY A 377 5.40 -10.02 35.83
C GLY A 377 5.79 -9.62 34.40
N PRO A 378 7.04 -9.89 33.96
CA PRO A 378 7.54 -9.42 32.67
C PRO A 378 6.73 -9.96 31.48
N LEU A 379 6.25 -9.06 30.61
CA LEU A 379 5.55 -9.46 29.40
C LEU A 379 6.53 -10.03 28.35
N PRO A 380 6.18 -11.14 27.69
CA PRO A 380 7.00 -11.73 26.64
C PRO A 380 6.78 -10.99 25.30
N HIS A 381 7.71 -10.08 24.97
CA HIS A 381 7.69 -9.28 23.73
C HIS A 381 8.16 -10.04 22.48
N ALA A 382 7.46 -9.84 21.36
CA ALA A 382 7.72 -10.39 20.03
C ALA A 382 7.30 -9.34 18.96
N GLY A 383 7.91 -8.15 19.06
CA GLY A 383 7.66 -7.00 18.18
C GLY A 383 6.18 -6.67 18.03
N VAL A 384 5.73 -6.51 16.78
CA VAL A 384 4.32 -6.21 16.46
C VAL A 384 3.37 -7.34 16.88
N LEU A 385 3.80 -8.61 16.86
CA LEU A 385 2.92 -9.75 17.18
C LEU A 385 2.44 -9.74 18.63
N SER A 386 3.24 -9.21 19.56
CA SER A 386 2.86 -9.06 20.98
C SER A 386 2.36 -7.65 21.32
N SER A 387 2.15 -6.78 20.34
CA SER A 387 1.62 -5.43 20.60
C SER A 387 0.14 -5.50 20.93
N GLN A 388 -0.25 -5.04 22.12
CA GLN A 388 -1.64 -5.04 22.58
C GLN A 388 -2.59 -4.38 21.57
N MET A 389 -2.17 -3.26 20.96
CA MET A 389 -2.97 -2.52 19.99
C MET A 389 -3.15 -3.27 18.66
N PHE A 390 -2.15 -4.05 18.25
CA PHE A 390 -2.25 -4.95 17.08
C PHE A 390 -3.14 -6.16 17.40
N LEU A 391 -2.92 -6.80 18.55
CA LEU A 391 -3.67 -7.97 19.01
C LEU A 391 -5.18 -7.68 19.21
N ALA A 392 -5.53 -6.46 19.62
CA ALA A 392 -6.91 -6.00 19.72
C ALA A 392 -7.47 -5.47 18.40
N ARG A 393 -6.64 -4.91 17.51
CA ARG A 393 -7.10 -4.48 16.16
C ARG A 393 -7.53 -5.67 15.30
N TYR A 394 -6.93 -6.83 15.54
CA TYR A 394 -7.24 -8.12 14.95
C TYR A 394 -7.61 -9.12 16.05
N PRO A 395 -8.78 -8.96 16.69
CA PRO A 395 -9.13 -9.65 17.93
C PRO A 395 -9.41 -11.14 17.71
N SER A 396 -9.48 -11.89 18.80
CA SER A 396 -9.99 -13.26 18.83
C SER A 396 -11.41 -13.32 19.43
N THR A 397 -12.06 -14.47 19.32
CA THR A 397 -13.29 -14.84 20.04
C THR A 397 -13.19 -16.32 20.46
N ASP A 398 -13.95 -16.78 21.46
CA ASP A 398 -14.20 -18.19 21.82
C ASP A 398 -14.32 -19.16 20.60
N THR A 399 -14.94 -18.67 19.52
CA THR A 399 -15.20 -19.43 18.28
C THR A 399 -14.11 -19.25 17.23
N ASN A 400 -13.52 -18.06 17.12
CA ASN A 400 -12.43 -17.77 16.20
C ASN A 400 -11.12 -18.43 16.65
N ARG A 401 -10.82 -18.41 17.96
CA ARG A 401 -9.65 -19.02 18.59
C ARG A 401 -8.34 -18.59 17.91
N ASN A 402 -8.02 -17.30 17.95
CA ASN A 402 -6.83 -16.67 17.35
C ASN A 402 -6.64 -16.80 15.83
N ARG A 403 -7.59 -17.40 15.09
CA ARG A 403 -7.50 -17.55 13.63
C ARG A 403 -7.43 -16.24 12.86
N ALA A 404 -8.08 -15.18 13.35
CA ALA A 404 -7.97 -13.84 12.77
C ALA A 404 -6.52 -13.31 12.88
N ARG A 405 -5.89 -13.43 14.06
CA ARG A 405 -4.48 -13.07 14.27
C ARG A 405 -3.55 -13.87 13.36
N SER A 406 -3.81 -15.17 13.21
CA SER A 406 -3.08 -16.02 12.25
C SER A 406 -3.22 -15.52 10.81
N ARG A 407 -4.44 -15.21 10.35
CA ARG A 407 -4.70 -14.67 9.00
C ARG A 407 -3.87 -13.42 8.74
N TRP A 408 -3.95 -12.45 9.66
CA TRP A 408 -3.26 -11.17 9.49
C TRP A 408 -1.74 -11.27 9.64
N ALA A 409 -1.23 -12.16 10.49
CA ALA A 409 0.21 -12.44 10.58
C ALA A 409 0.77 -13.03 9.27
N TYR A 410 0.06 -14.00 8.66
CA TYR A 410 0.43 -14.54 7.34
C TYR A 410 0.33 -13.48 6.23
N TYR A 411 -0.73 -12.67 6.23
CA TYR A 411 -0.95 -11.63 5.23
C TYR A 411 0.14 -10.55 5.28
N PHE A 412 0.31 -9.87 6.41
CA PHE A 412 1.24 -8.74 6.53
C PHE A 412 2.72 -9.12 6.47
N PHE A 413 3.09 -10.27 7.04
CA PHE A 413 4.50 -10.60 7.24
C PHE A 413 5.01 -11.73 6.37
N LEU A 414 4.14 -12.46 5.65
CA LEU A 414 4.54 -13.50 4.71
C LEU A 414 3.90 -13.33 3.32
N GLY A 415 3.03 -12.34 3.11
CA GLY A 415 2.37 -12.12 1.82
C GLY A 415 1.43 -13.24 1.41
N VAL A 416 0.81 -13.91 2.39
CA VAL A 416 -0.09 -15.05 2.17
C VAL A 416 -1.51 -14.69 2.61
N ASP A 417 -2.42 -14.52 1.66
CA ASP A 417 -3.85 -14.57 1.95
C ASP A 417 -4.29 -16.03 2.14
N ILE A 418 -4.58 -16.40 3.38
CA ILE A 418 -5.06 -17.75 3.73
C ILE A 418 -6.46 -18.01 3.15
N GLU A 419 -7.28 -16.97 2.94
CA GLU A 419 -8.65 -17.14 2.45
C GLU A 419 -8.69 -17.45 0.95
N GLY A 420 -7.68 -17.03 0.19
CA GLY A 420 -7.47 -17.37 -1.23
C GLY A 420 -6.75 -18.71 -1.48
N LEU A 421 -6.34 -19.46 -0.46
CA LEU A 421 -5.59 -20.71 -0.64
C LEU A 421 -6.41 -21.89 -1.18
N ALA A 422 -7.73 -21.87 -1.01
CA ALA A 422 -8.62 -22.97 -1.37
C ALA A 422 -9.99 -22.47 -1.82
N VAL A 423 -10.59 -23.12 -2.83
CA VAL A 423 -11.97 -22.84 -3.22
C VAL A 423 -12.90 -23.33 -2.11
N ARG A 424 -13.67 -22.41 -1.50
CA ARG A 424 -14.69 -22.77 -0.51
C ARG A 424 -15.81 -23.53 -1.21
N SER A 425 -16.00 -24.80 -0.87
CA SER A 425 -17.10 -25.59 -1.42
C SER A 425 -18.45 -24.97 -1.04
N MET A 426 -19.34 -24.84 -2.02
CA MET A 426 -20.73 -24.40 -1.84
C MET A 426 -21.71 -25.60 -1.89
N ASP A 427 -21.20 -26.82 -1.99
CA ASP A 427 -21.99 -28.05 -1.97
C ASP A 427 -22.44 -28.38 -0.53
N PRO A 428 -23.76 -28.42 -0.24
CA PRO A 428 -24.28 -28.75 1.08
C PRO A 428 -23.83 -30.12 1.60
N ASP A 429 -23.65 -31.11 0.73
CA ASP A 429 -23.23 -32.46 1.13
C ASP A 429 -21.75 -32.47 1.55
N ALA A 430 -20.90 -31.69 0.85
CA ALA A 430 -19.50 -31.48 1.24
C ALA A 430 -19.34 -30.70 2.55
N LEU A 431 -20.35 -29.91 2.96
CA LEU A 431 -20.37 -29.14 4.20
C LEU A 431 -21.15 -29.80 5.35
N ALA A 432 -21.73 -30.98 5.14
CA ALA A 432 -22.60 -31.64 6.13
C ALA A 432 -21.86 -32.28 7.33
N ASP A 433 -20.52 -32.35 7.30
CA ASP A 433 -19.73 -32.92 8.40
C ASP A 433 -19.70 -32.00 9.62
N ASN A 434 -20.34 -32.44 10.71
CA ASN A 434 -20.37 -31.75 12.00
C ASN A 434 -19.32 -32.28 12.99
N ASN A 435 -18.55 -33.31 12.64
CA ASN A 435 -17.56 -33.93 13.51
C ASN A 435 -16.22 -33.19 13.46
N ASN A 436 -16.18 -31.97 14.00
CA ASN A 436 -15.00 -31.09 13.96
C ASN A 436 -14.44 -30.94 12.52
N PRO A 437 -15.18 -30.24 11.63
CA PRO A 437 -14.82 -30.16 10.21
C PRO A 437 -13.44 -29.53 9.97
N THR A 438 -12.97 -28.61 10.83
CA THR A 438 -11.63 -27.98 10.70
C THR A 438 -10.48 -28.98 10.87
N MET A 439 -10.73 -30.08 11.60
CA MET A 439 -9.80 -31.20 11.75
C MET A 439 -9.97 -32.27 10.66
N ASN A 440 -11.23 -32.58 10.29
CA ASN A 440 -11.57 -33.83 9.61
C ASN A 440 -12.12 -33.68 8.18
N ASN A 441 -12.77 -32.55 7.84
CA ASN A 441 -13.42 -32.37 6.54
C ASN A 441 -12.44 -31.78 5.50
N PRO A 442 -12.14 -32.48 4.37
CA PRO A 442 -11.26 -31.97 3.32
C PRO A 442 -11.57 -30.56 2.81
N ALA A 443 -12.84 -30.15 2.81
CA ALA A 443 -13.27 -28.81 2.40
C ALA A 443 -12.83 -27.68 3.36
N CYS A 444 -12.50 -28.02 4.61
CA CYS A 444 -12.04 -27.07 5.62
C CYS A 444 -10.55 -27.24 5.96
N THR A 445 -10.03 -28.47 5.94
CA THR A 445 -8.66 -28.77 6.40
C THR A 445 -7.57 -28.08 5.57
N GLY A 446 -7.83 -27.72 4.30
CA GLY A 446 -6.89 -26.95 3.46
C GLY A 446 -6.38 -25.68 4.15
N CYS A 447 -7.26 -24.70 4.41
CA CYS A 447 -6.88 -23.48 5.12
C CYS A 447 -6.49 -23.75 6.59
N HIS A 448 -7.20 -24.67 7.26
CA HIS A 448 -7.00 -24.91 8.71
C HIS A 448 -5.66 -25.58 9.04
N THR A 449 -5.08 -26.39 8.16
CA THR A 449 -3.71 -26.95 8.36
C THR A 449 -2.62 -25.89 8.39
N VAL A 450 -2.86 -24.74 7.74
CA VAL A 450 -1.96 -23.57 7.74
C VAL A 450 -2.28 -22.63 8.91
N MET A 451 -3.56 -22.33 9.13
CA MET A 451 -4.01 -21.30 10.06
C MET A 451 -4.02 -21.75 11.54
N ASP A 452 -4.55 -22.94 11.85
CA ASP A 452 -4.75 -23.35 13.25
C ASP A 452 -3.44 -23.50 14.05
N PRO A 453 -2.32 -24.01 13.49
CA PRO A 453 -1.04 -24.06 14.21
C PRO A 453 -0.51 -22.68 14.59
N VAL A 454 -0.62 -21.69 13.70
CA VAL A 454 -0.17 -20.32 13.96
C VAL A 454 -1.12 -19.62 14.93
N ALA A 455 -2.43 -19.84 14.82
CA ALA A 455 -3.39 -19.42 15.84
C ALA A 455 -3.04 -19.98 17.23
N GLY A 456 -2.55 -21.22 17.29
CA GLY A 456 -2.01 -21.84 18.50
C GLY A 456 -0.74 -21.19 19.05
N ALA A 457 0.09 -20.52 18.24
CA ALA A 457 1.22 -19.77 18.77
C ALA A 457 0.79 -18.52 19.57
N PHE A 458 -0.41 -17.99 19.31
CA PHE A 458 -1.06 -16.94 20.09
C PHE A 458 -1.76 -17.46 21.36
N GLN A 459 -1.66 -18.75 21.71
CA GLN A 459 -2.41 -19.39 22.82
C GLN A 459 -2.36 -18.65 24.18
N ASN A 460 -1.31 -17.87 24.45
CA ASN A 460 -1.17 -17.14 25.71
C ASN A 460 -1.83 -15.74 25.68
N PHE A 461 -2.52 -15.36 24.61
CA PHE A 461 -3.14 -14.04 24.44
C PHE A 461 -4.65 -14.22 24.24
N GLY A 462 -5.44 -13.63 25.14
CA GLY A 462 -6.91 -13.73 25.15
C GLY A 462 -7.57 -12.91 24.05
N ASP A 463 -8.90 -12.90 24.03
CA ASP A 463 -9.68 -12.28 22.96
C ASP A 463 -9.43 -10.76 22.85
N SER A 464 -9.30 -10.11 24.01
CA SER A 464 -8.87 -8.71 24.20
C SER A 464 -7.42 -8.43 23.75
N GLY A 465 -6.59 -9.47 23.61
CA GLY A 465 -5.15 -9.37 23.37
C GLY A 465 -4.30 -9.46 24.63
N LEU A 466 -4.89 -9.52 25.83
CA LEU A 466 -4.15 -9.59 27.09
C LEU A 466 -3.40 -10.92 27.27
N TYR A 467 -2.20 -10.86 27.82
CA TYR A 467 -1.38 -12.04 28.11
C TYR A 467 -1.87 -12.75 29.37
N ARG A 468 -2.20 -14.05 29.27
CA ARG A 468 -2.81 -14.87 30.32
C ARG A 468 -4.08 -14.20 30.88
N ASP A 469 -5.08 -14.10 30.01
CA ASP A 469 -6.27 -13.28 30.23
C ASP A 469 -7.16 -13.82 31.36
N ALA A 470 -7.20 -15.14 31.57
CA ALA A 470 -8.01 -15.79 32.60
C ALA A 470 -7.69 -15.26 34.00
N TRP A 471 -8.71 -15.07 34.86
CA TRP A 471 -8.62 -14.35 36.14
C TRP A 471 -7.45 -14.77 37.05
N ASP A 472 -7.13 -16.07 37.10
CA ASP A 472 -6.00 -16.64 37.84
C ASP A 472 -4.61 -16.26 37.28
N GLY A 473 -4.52 -15.96 35.98
CA GLY A 473 -3.28 -15.69 35.25
C GLY A 473 -2.58 -16.95 34.72
N ASP A 474 -3.24 -18.11 34.77
CA ASP A 474 -2.63 -19.39 34.39
C ASP A 474 -2.78 -19.68 32.88
N ASP A 475 -3.79 -19.16 32.19
CA ASP A 475 -4.03 -19.36 30.75
C ASP A 475 -4.82 -18.19 30.10
N SER A 476 -5.19 -18.34 28.82
CA SER A 476 -6.08 -17.42 28.08
C SER A 476 -7.27 -18.16 27.44
N LEU A 477 -7.69 -19.28 28.02
CA LEU A 477 -8.84 -20.06 27.56
C LEU A 477 -10.13 -19.55 28.23
N PRO A 478 -11.25 -19.45 27.48
CA PRO A 478 -12.52 -18.99 28.04
C PRO A 478 -13.16 -20.07 28.93
N ASP A 479 -13.92 -19.63 29.93
CA ASP A 479 -14.64 -20.51 30.85
C ASP A 479 -15.58 -21.48 30.11
N THR A 480 -16.14 -21.05 28.98
CA THR A 480 -16.98 -21.87 28.08
C THR A 480 -16.26 -23.12 27.55
N TYR A 481 -14.93 -23.08 27.40
CA TYR A 481 -14.11 -24.24 27.07
C TYR A 481 -13.67 -25.00 28.32
N LYS A 482 -13.36 -24.32 29.44
CA LYS A 482 -12.98 -24.95 30.71
C LYS A 482 -14.09 -25.82 31.31
N ASP A 483 -15.36 -25.41 31.13
CA ASP A 483 -16.56 -26.17 31.50
C ASP A 483 -16.84 -27.38 30.56
N SER A 484 -16.09 -27.53 29.47
CA SER A 484 -16.26 -28.63 28.52
C SER A 484 -15.59 -29.93 28.99
N GLY A 485 -16.11 -31.08 28.55
CA GLY A 485 -15.47 -32.38 28.79
C GLY A 485 -14.15 -32.62 28.05
N LEU A 486 -13.61 -31.62 27.34
CA LEU A 486 -12.32 -31.69 26.65
C LEU A 486 -11.17 -31.12 27.49
N TYR A 487 -11.43 -30.10 28.30
CA TYR A 487 -10.42 -29.37 29.05
C TYR A 487 -9.73 -30.25 30.12
N GLN A 488 -8.44 -30.01 30.31
CA GLN A 488 -7.65 -30.55 31.42
C GLN A 488 -6.90 -29.41 32.11
N GLU A 489 -6.78 -29.48 33.43
CA GLU A 489 -6.07 -28.49 34.25
C GLU A 489 -4.63 -28.30 33.74
N GLY A 490 -4.26 -27.05 33.45
CA GLY A 490 -2.97 -26.68 32.85
C GLY A 490 -2.93 -26.69 31.31
N ASP A 491 -4.06 -26.95 30.63
CA ASP A 491 -4.17 -26.72 29.19
C ASP A 491 -3.99 -25.24 28.86
N LEU A 492 -3.13 -24.94 27.90
CA LEU A 492 -2.99 -23.58 27.34
C LEU A 492 -3.69 -23.44 25.99
N TRP A 493 -4.09 -24.56 25.38
CA TRP A 493 -4.65 -24.61 24.04
C TRP A 493 -5.74 -25.67 23.93
N TYR A 494 -6.66 -25.41 23.02
CA TYR A 494 -7.82 -26.23 22.73
C TYR A 494 -7.42 -27.61 22.18
N ARG A 495 -7.86 -28.69 22.81
CA ARG A 495 -7.51 -30.08 22.44
C ARG A 495 -8.25 -30.60 21.20
N ASP A 496 -9.30 -29.90 20.79
CA ASP A 496 -10.04 -30.07 19.53
C ASP A 496 -9.46 -29.22 18.37
N MET A 497 -8.37 -28.48 18.60
CA MET A 497 -7.64 -27.74 17.56
C MET A 497 -6.38 -28.48 17.11
N ARG A 498 -5.79 -28.04 15.99
CA ARG A 498 -4.43 -28.46 15.60
C ARG A 498 -3.40 -28.00 16.61
N ILE A 499 -2.32 -28.76 16.73
CA ILE A 499 -1.19 -28.47 17.62
C ILE A 499 -0.55 -27.12 17.20
N PRO A 500 -0.24 -26.22 18.15
CA PRO A 500 0.48 -24.98 17.89
C PRO A 500 1.78 -25.23 17.11
N GLY A 501 2.10 -24.37 16.14
CA GLY A 501 3.23 -24.58 15.24
C GLY A 501 3.26 -23.65 14.02
N PHE A 502 4.14 -23.96 13.08
CA PHE A 502 4.34 -23.20 11.83
C PHE A 502 4.95 -24.12 10.76
N ASN A 503 4.41 -24.13 9.55
CA ASN A 503 4.89 -24.96 8.41
C ASN A 503 5.16 -26.45 8.76
N GLY A 504 4.37 -27.05 9.65
CA GLY A 504 4.55 -28.44 10.09
C GLY A 504 5.63 -28.67 11.16
N ALA A 505 6.35 -27.64 11.59
CA ALA A 505 7.11 -27.67 12.84
C ALA A 505 6.16 -27.37 14.01
N GLU A 506 6.13 -28.25 15.01
CA GLU A 506 5.36 -28.04 16.25
C GLU A 506 6.07 -27.08 17.20
N LEU A 507 5.30 -26.24 17.91
CA LEU A 507 5.80 -25.37 18.98
C LEU A 507 6.39 -26.25 20.10
N PRO A 508 7.69 -26.13 20.44
CA PRO A 508 8.29 -26.97 21.47
C PRO A 508 7.60 -26.78 22.83
N GLN A 509 7.37 -27.87 23.57
CA GLN A 509 6.72 -27.82 24.89
C GLN A 509 7.43 -26.86 25.86
N SER A 510 8.77 -26.77 25.79
CA SER A 510 9.58 -25.84 26.58
C SER A 510 9.42 -24.36 26.21
N GLN A 511 8.74 -24.04 25.11
CA GLN A 511 8.50 -22.69 24.60
C GLN A 511 7.01 -22.32 24.56
N GLN A 512 6.12 -23.12 25.17
CA GLN A 512 4.68 -22.86 25.17
C GLN A 512 4.30 -21.49 25.75
N SER A 513 5.03 -20.97 26.74
CA SER A 513 4.83 -19.61 27.29
C SER A 513 5.48 -18.50 26.45
N GLN A 514 6.21 -18.86 25.40
CA GLN A 514 6.95 -17.96 24.49
C GLN A 514 6.55 -18.22 23.02
N GLY A 515 5.29 -18.59 22.78
CA GLY A 515 4.78 -19.02 21.48
C GLY A 515 5.00 -17.99 20.36
N LEU A 516 4.85 -16.69 20.67
CA LEU A 516 5.07 -15.62 19.69
C LEU A 516 6.55 -15.33 19.42
N GLN A 517 7.44 -15.48 20.41
CA GLN A 517 8.88 -15.38 20.17
C GLN A 517 9.33 -16.50 19.23
N TRP A 518 8.88 -17.73 19.48
CA TRP A 518 9.16 -18.86 18.62
C TRP A 518 8.61 -18.64 17.20
N LEU A 519 7.34 -18.25 17.09
CA LEU A 519 6.69 -17.95 15.81
C LEU A 519 7.43 -16.85 15.04
N ALA A 520 7.79 -15.74 15.69
CA ALA A 520 8.55 -14.66 15.08
C ALA A 520 9.85 -15.16 14.45
N GLN A 521 10.60 -16.01 15.18
CA GLN A 521 11.84 -16.61 14.65
C GLN A 521 11.57 -17.56 13.46
N GLN A 522 10.48 -18.33 13.48
CA GLN A 522 10.09 -19.15 12.32
C GLN A 522 9.70 -18.29 11.11
N MET A 523 8.93 -17.23 11.32
CA MET A 523 8.44 -16.35 10.26
C MET A 523 9.58 -15.60 9.59
N VAL A 524 10.52 -14.99 10.33
CA VAL A 524 11.65 -14.26 9.71
C VAL A 524 12.70 -15.17 9.05
N ALA A 525 12.73 -16.45 9.41
CA ALA A 525 13.54 -17.47 8.74
C ALA A 525 12.88 -18.01 7.46
N ASP A 526 11.56 -17.81 7.29
CA ASP A 526 10.82 -18.20 6.11
C ASP A 526 11.17 -17.28 4.92
N ALA A 527 11.41 -17.87 3.75
CA ALA A 527 11.71 -17.13 2.53
C ALA A 527 10.62 -16.08 2.20
N ARG A 528 9.36 -16.39 2.52
CA ARG A 528 8.20 -15.54 2.29
C ARG A 528 8.25 -14.21 3.05
N PHE A 529 9.02 -14.09 4.14
CA PHE A 529 9.12 -12.84 4.90
C PHE A 529 9.62 -11.67 4.06
N ALA A 530 10.54 -11.93 3.13
CA ALA A 530 11.02 -10.91 2.21
C ALA A 530 9.92 -10.47 1.21
N SER A 531 9.17 -11.42 0.64
CA SER A 531 8.06 -11.12 -0.28
C SER A 531 6.90 -10.41 0.41
N GLY A 532 6.54 -10.84 1.63
CA GLY A 532 5.57 -10.18 2.49
C GLY A 532 5.98 -8.75 2.84
N THR A 533 7.27 -8.52 3.14
CA THR A 533 7.80 -7.16 3.35
C THR A 533 7.62 -6.28 2.11
N VAL A 534 7.90 -6.78 0.90
CA VAL A 534 7.67 -6.02 -0.34
C VAL A 534 6.19 -5.70 -0.53
N GLN A 535 5.30 -6.68 -0.36
CA GLN A 535 3.85 -6.50 -0.49
C GLN A 535 3.25 -5.56 0.58
N PHE A 536 3.78 -5.57 1.80
CA PHE A 536 3.40 -4.65 2.88
C PHE A 536 3.63 -3.20 2.45
N TRP A 537 4.80 -2.89 1.90
CA TRP A 537 5.18 -1.53 1.48
C TRP A 537 4.73 -1.16 0.06
N TRP A 538 4.14 -2.10 -0.69
CA TRP A 538 3.74 -1.90 -2.08
C TRP A 538 2.82 -0.68 -2.31
N PRO A 539 1.71 -0.47 -1.56
CA PRO A 539 0.83 0.69 -1.79
C PRO A 539 1.40 2.00 -1.26
N ALA A 540 2.32 1.95 -0.30
CA ALA A 540 3.01 3.15 0.18
C ALA A 540 3.89 3.75 -0.92
N VAL A 541 4.52 2.90 -1.76
CA VAL A 541 5.39 3.35 -2.87
C VAL A 541 4.63 3.52 -4.19
N PHE A 542 3.64 2.67 -4.46
CA PHE A 542 2.96 2.61 -5.76
C PHE A 542 1.48 3.01 -5.75
N ALA A 543 0.93 3.48 -4.63
CA ALA A 543 -0.46 3.92 -4.47
C ALA A 543 -1.57 2.91 -4.86
N ALA A 544 -1.20 1.66 -5.13
CA ALA A 544 -2.06 0.55 -5.54
C ALA A 544 -1.76 -0.70 -4.71
N GLU A 545 -2.70 -1.65 -4.61
CA GLU A 545 -2.47 -2.94 -3.96
C GLU A 545 -1.73 -3.94 -4.88
N PRO A 546 -1.05 -4.94 -4.30
CA PRO A 546 -0.62 -6.12 -5.07
C PRO A 546 -1.82 -6.78 -5.76
N LEU A 547 -1.64 -7.18 -7.01
CA LEU A 547 -2.69 -7.79 -7.83
C LEU A 547 -2.99 -9.20 -7.35
N ALA A 548 -4.27 -9.54 -7.26
CA ALA A 548 -4.71 -10.93 -7.16
C ALA A 548 -4.49 -11.67 -8.49
N ALA A 549 -4.27 -12.98 -8.43
CA ALA A 549 -4.24 -13.82 -9.63
C ALA A 549 -5.63 -13.83 -10.28
N PRO A 550 -5.75 -13.67 -11.62
CA PRO A 550 -7.04 -13.80 -12.29
C PRO A 550 -7.52 -15.26 -12.24
N THR A 551 -8.78 -15.48 -11.88
CA THR A 551 -9.36 -16.83 -11.72
C THR A 551 -10.24 -17.26 -12.90
N GLU A 552 -10.89 -16.32 -13.59
CA GLU A 552 -11.85 -16.62 -14.64
C GLU A 552 -11.17 -16.75 -16.01
N THR A 553 -10.76 -17.97 -16.38
CA THR A 553 -10.07 -18.28 -17.66
C THR A 553 -10.88 -17.96 -18.91
N SER A 554 -12.20 -17.72 -18.79
CA SER A 554 -13.10 -17.34 -19.88
C SER A 554 -13.17 -15.84 -20.18
N ASP A 555 -12.59 -14.97 -19.34
CA ASP A 555 -12.61 -13.52 -19.55
C ASP A 555 -11.79 -13.11 -20.78
N GLN A 556 -12.32 -12.19 -21.60
CA GLN A 556 -11.66 -11.76 -22.85
C GLN A 556 -10.29 -11.11 -22.61
N ASP A 557 -10.06 -10.53 -21.43
CA ASP A 557 -8.81 -9.92 -21.02
C ASP A 557 -8.00 -10.78 -20.03
N TYR A 558 -8.38 -12.04 -19.77
CA TYR A 558 -7.69 -12.96 -18.85
C TYR A 558 -6.18 -13.02 -19.12
N ALA A 559 -5.78 -13.24 -20.38
CA ALA A 559 -4.36 -13.34 -20.75
C ALA A 559 -3.57 -12.04 -20.49
N GLN A 560 -4.22 -10.88 -20.66
CA GLN A 560 -3.60 -9.58 -20.37
C GLN A 560 -3.45 -9.36 -18.86
N ARG A 561 -4.50 -9.64 -18.08
CA ARG A 561 -4.47 -9.59 -16.60
C ARG A 561 -3.43 -10.53 -16.02
N LEU A 562 -3.32 -11.73 -16.57
CA LEU A 562 -2.37 -12.75 -16.16
C LEU A 562 -0.92 -12.31 -16.42
N ALA A 563 -0.61 -11.81 -17.62
CA ALA A 563 0.73 -11.29 -17.93
C ALA A 563 1.12 -10.11 -17.01
N VAL A 564 0.17 -9.21 -16.74
CA VAL A 564 0.31 -8.09 -15.80
C VAL A 564 0.55 -8.57 -14.36
N TYR A 565 -0.20 -9.56 -13.88
CA TYR A 565 0.01 -10.20 -12.58
C TYR A 565 1.40 -10.87 -12.48
N GLN A 566 1.80 -11.64 -13.50
CA GLN A 566 3.08 -12.36 -13.52
C GLN A 566 4.29 -11.42 -13.50
N GLU A 567 4.25 -10.29 -14.21
CA GLU A 567 5.31 -9.27 -14.10
C GLU A 567 5.38 -8.70 -12.69
N GLN A 568 4.24 -8.43 -12.06
CA GLN A 568 4.22 -7.95 -10.68
C GLN A 568 4.85 -8.97 -9.72
N GLN A 569 4.53 -10.26 -9.86
CA GLN A 569 5.17 -11.33 -9.08
C GLN A 569 6.68 -11.41 -9.33
N ARG A 570 7.14 -11.22 -10.57
CA ARG A 570 8.57 -11.14 -10.92
C ARG A 570 9.26 -9.97 -10.22
N MET A 571 8.65 -8.78 -10.20
CA MET A 571 9.15 -7.61 -9.49
C MET A 571 9.21 -7.83 -7.97
N ILE A 572 8.16 -8.40 -7.38
CA ILE A 572 8.11 -8.73 -5.95
C ILE A 572 9.24 -9.71 -5.59
N ALA A 573 9.49 -10.73 -6.42
CA ALA A 573 10.55 -11.70 -6.21
C ALA A 573 11.96 -11.08 -6.28
N ASP A 574 12.23 -10.19 -7.24
CA ASP A 574 13.52 -9.48 -7.35
C ASP A 574 13.77 -8.58 -6.12
N PHE A 575 12.81 -7.72 -5.76
CA PHE A 575 12.93 -6.86 -4.58
C PHE A 575 13.13 -7.69 -3.30
N ALA A 576 12.40 -8.80 -3.15
CA ALA A 576 12.54 -9.71 -2.01
C ALA A 576 13.92 -10.39 -1.95
N GLN A 577 14.47 -10.81 -3.10
CA GLN A 577 15.83 -11.38 -3.17
C GLN A 577 16.89 -10.34 -2.82
N ARG A 578 16.76 -9.11 -3.31
CA ARG A 578 17.72 -8.02 -3.08
C ARG A 578 17.66 -7.50 -1.64
N LEU A 579 16.47 -7.40 -1.05
CA LEU A 579 16.25 -7.18 0.38
C LEU A 579 16.94 -8.27 1.23
N ARG A 580 16.67 -9.56 0.96
CA ARG A 580 17.21 -10.67 1.76
C ARG A 580 18.74 -10.76 1.68
N SER A 581 19.31 -10.52 0.51
CA SER A 581 20.77 -10.59 0.30
C SER A 581 21.52 -9.34 0.75
N GLY A 582 20.84 -8.20 0.95
CA GLY A 582 21.50 -6.92 1.22
C GLY A 582 22.30 -6.42 0.01
N ALA A 583 21.82 -6.69 -1.21
CA ALA A 583 22.56 -6.48 -2.46
C ALA A 583 23.06 -5.04 -2.68
N SER A 584 22.40 -4.06 -2.04
CA SER A 584 22.74 -2.63 -2.11
C SER A 584 23.74 -2.18 -1.04
N GLY A 585 24.23 -3.09 -0.18
CA GLY A 585 25.40 -2.90 0.68
C GLY A 585 25.12 -2.47 2.13
N ASN A 586 23.89 -2.11 2.50
CA ASN A 586 23.55 -1.61 3.84
C ASN A 586 23.00 -2.69 4.79
N GLY A 587 23.41 -3.95 4.56
CA GLY A 587 23.01 -5.12 5.34
C GLY A 587 21.79 -5.87 4.78
N ALA A 588 21.64 -7.13 5.20
CA ALA A 588 20.46 -7.92 4.87
C ALA A 588 19.21 -7.34 5.56
N TYR A 589 18.08 -7.37 4.84
CA TYR A 589 16.80 -6.81 5.27
C TYR A 589 16.80 -5.29 5.56
N ASN A 590 17.65 -4.50 4.88
CA ASN A 590 17.61 -3.05 4.96
C ASN A 590 16.41 -2.49 4.17
N LEU A 591 15.40 -1.93 4.85
CA LEU A 591 14.19 -1.45 4.16
C LEU A 591 14.46 -0.26 3.22
N LYS A 592 15.36 0.67 3.59
CA LYS A 592 15.68 1.82 2.75
C LYS A 592 16.27 1.40 1.40
N ASP A 593 17.05 0.32 1.36
CA ASP A 593 17.54 -0.28 0.09
C ASP A 593 16.38 -0.74 -0.80
N MET A 594 15.40 -1.43 -0.22
CA MET A 594 14.21 -1.90 -0.94
C MET A 594 13.33 -0.75 -1.45
N LEU A 595 13.13 0.30 -0.65
CA LEU A 595 12.36 1.48 -1.07
C LEU A 595 13.05 2.22 -2.23
N VAL A 596 14.39 2.31 -2.22
CA VAL A 596 15.18 2.84 -3.34
C VAL A 596 15.03 1.94 -4.58
N ASP A 597 15.04 0.61 -4.40
CA ASP A 597 14.86 -0.35 -5.49
C ASP A 597 13.50 -0.23 -6.17
N MET A 598 12.44 -0.06 -5.39
CA MET A 598 11.09 0.19 -5.89
C MET A 598 11.00 1.54 -6.61
N ALA A 599 11.58 2.60 -6.04
CA ALA A 599 11.51 3.97 -6.59
C ALA A 599 12.26 4.19 -7.91
N VAL A 600 13.25 3.34 -8.26
CA VAL A 600 13.91 3.41 -9.57
C VAL A 600 13.37 2.38 -10.58
N SER A 601 12.38 1.57 -10.19
CA SER A 601 11.77 0.55 -11.05
C SER A 601 10.89 1.16 -12.15
N PRO A 602 10.63 0.43 -13.26
CA PRO A 602 9.70 0.86 -14.30
C PRO A 602 8.31 1.22 -13.75
N ALA A 603 7.79 0.46 -12.78
CA ALA A 603 6.46 0.71 -12.21
C ALA A 603 6.36 2.01 -11.40
N PHE A 604 7.47 2.55 -10.87
CA PHE A 604 7.46 3.88 -10.23
C PHE A 604 7.58 5.00 -11.26
N ARG A 605 8.30 4.72 -12.36
CA ARG A 605 8.78 5.67 -13.36
C ARG A 605 7.92 5.75 -14.62
N ALA A 606 6.94 4.87 -14.83
CA ALA A 606 6.08 4.91 -16.00
C ALA A 606 5.44 6.31 -16.18
N ASP A 607 5.60 6.90 -17.36
CA ASP A 607 5.30 8.31 -17.64
C ASP A 607 4.14 8.47 -18.64
N THR A 608 4.16 7.70 -19.73
CA THR A 608 3.09 7.70 -20.74
C THR A 608 2.56 6.30 -21.04
N VAL A 609 1.28 6.11 -20.78
CA VAL A 609 0.42 5.08 -21.37
C VAL A 609 0.12 5.49 -22.82
N VAL A 610 0.80 4.90 -23.79
CA VAL A 610 0.41 5.04 -25.21
C VAL A 610 -0.99 4.42 -25.36
N PRO A 611 -1.93 5.04 -26.11
CA PRO A 611 -3.27 4.47 -26.29
C PRO A 611 -3.21 3.00 -26.77
N GLY A 612 -3.56 2.06 -25.87
CA GLY A 612 -3.44 0.62 -26.08
C GLY A 612 -2.38 -0.11 -25.24
N SER A 613 -1.62 0.55 -24.35
CA SER A 613 -0.71 -0.15 -23.42
C SER A 613 -1.45 -0.87 -22.28
N THR A 614 -0.74 -1.71 -21.52
CA THR A 614 -1.35 -2.63 -20.55
C THR A 614 -1.78 -1.97 -19.22
N PRO A 615 -2.78 -2.52 -18.51
CA PRO A 615 -3.31 -1.94 -17.25
C PRO A 615 -2.28 -1.73 -16.12
N LEU A 616 -1.18 -2.50 -16.08
CA LEU A 616 -0.16 -2.32 -15.03
C LEU A 616 0.48 -0.92 -15.07
N ALA A 617 0.51 -0.30 -16.26
CA ALA A 617 1.08 1.03 -16.46
C ALA A 617 0.05 2.17 -16.36
N SER A 618 -1.26 1.89 -16.26
CA SER A 618 -2.27 2.94 -16.00
C SER A 618 -2.46 3.22 -14.51
N ASP A 619 -2.24 2.21 -13.67
CA ASP A 619 -2.54 2.27 -12.24
C ASP A 619 -1.27 2.49 -11.38
N MET A 620 -0.10 2.47 -12.03
CA MET A 620 1.22 2.68 -11.42
C MET A 620 2.09 3.56 -12.31
N GLY A 621 2.87 4.45 -11.71
CA GLY A 621 3.71 5.41 -12.43
C GLY A 621 3.38 6.84 -12.05
N ARG A 622 3.61 7.78 -12.94
CA ARG A 622 3.24 9.19 -12.78
C ARG A 622 1.75 9.39 -12.98
N GLY A 623 1.17 10.33 -12.27
CA GLY A 623 -0.28 10.52 -12.21
C GLY A 623 -0.96 9.78 -11.06
N GLN A 624 -0.23 9.43 -9.99
CA GLN A 624 -0.81 8.83 -8.79
C GLN A 624 -1.47 9.90 -7.92
N LEU A 625 -2.75 9.71 -7.56
CA LEU A 625 -3.47 10.63 -6.68
C LEU A 625 -2.83 10.64 -5.29
N LEU A 626 -2.45 11.83 -4.84
CA LEU A 626 -1.84 12.03 -3.53
C LEU A 626 -2.87 11.87 -2.42
N THR A 627 -2.45 11.31 -1.29
CA THR A 627 -3.26 11.30 -0.07
C THR A 627 -3.40 12.72 0.50
N ALA A 628 -4.33 12.96 1.43
CA ALA A 628 -4.50 14.27 2.06
C ALA A 628 -3.19 14.77 2.72
N GLU A 629 -2.46 13.88 3.39
CA GLU A 629 -1.17 14.13 4.03
C GLU A 629 -0.08 14.50 3.01
N GLN A 630 0.02 13.74 1.93
CA GLN A 630 0.98 13.98 0.84
C GLN A 630 0.67 15.28 0.08
N LEU A 631 -0.61 15.54 -0.21
CA LEU A 631 -1.05 16.77 -0.87
C LEU A 631 -0.79 18.00 0.01
N ASN A 632 -1.09 17.94 1.32
CA ASN A 632 -0.78 19.04 2.23
C ASN A 632 0.72 19.37 2.23
N ARG A 633 1.58 18.35 2.35
CA ARG A 633 3.04 18.52 2.28
C ARG A 633 3.51 19.06 0.92
N LYS A 634 2.95 18.58 -0.19
CA LYS A 634 3.25 19.11 -1.54
C LYS A 634 2.86 20.58 -1.67
N LEU A 635 1.69 20.98 -1.16
CA LEU A 635 1.22 22.37 -1.18
C LEU A 635 2.16 23.27 -0.38
N GLU A 636 2.51 22.87 0.84
CA GLU A 636 3.45 23.61 1.68
C GLU A 636 4.83 23.73 1.01
N ALA A 637 5.37 22.61 0.50
CA ALA A 637 6.68 22.59 -0.16
C ALA A 637 6.75 23.34 -1.51
N SER A 638 5.62 23.46 -2.22
CA SER A 638 5.55 24.10 -3.54
C SER A 638 5.06 25.55 -3.48
N THR A 639 4.18 25.91 -2.54
CA THR A 639 3.66 27.27 -2.40
C THR A 639 4.31 28.09 -1.28
N GLY A 640 4.91 27.45 -0.28
CA GLY A 640 5.40 28.11 0.93
C GLY A 640 4.33 28.28 2.02
N GLY A 641 3.11 27.79 1.82
CA GLY A 641 2.03 27.82 2.80
C GLY A 641 1.07 26.64 2.70
N ARG A 642 0.29 26.41 3.76
CA ARG A 642 -0.75 25.36 3.85
C ARG A 642 -2.15 25.96 3.65
N TRP A 643 -3.16 25.13 3.44
CA TRP A 643 -4.55 25.60 3.43
C TRP A 643 -5.05 25.69 4.88
N HIS A 644 -5.26 26.91 5.37
CA HIS A 644 -5.64 27.17 6.75
C HIS A 644 -6.73 28.25 6.87
N HIS A 645 -7.28 28.40 8.07
CA HIS A 645 -8.15 29.53 8.41
C HIS A 645 -7.34 30.80 8.67
N VAL A 646 -7.86 31.96 8.24
CA VAL A 646 -7.20 33.27 8.39
C VAL A 646 -6.88 33.61 9.86
N TRP A 647 -7.72 33.16 10.80
CA TRP A 647 -7.56 33.39 12.23
C TRP A 647 -6.79 32.28 12.97
N ASN A 648 -6.34 31.24 12.26
CA ASN A 648 -5.57 30.15 12.84
C ASN A 648 -4.68 29.49 11.76
N GLU A 649 -3.42 29.93 11.69
CA GLU A 649 -2.46 29.38 10.73
C GLU A 649 -2.06 27.94 11.04
N ASP A 650 -2.24 27.47 12.28
CA ASP A 650 -1.92 26.10 12.73
C ASP A 650 -2.97 25.05 12.33
N ASP A 651 -4.15 25.48 11.88
CA ASP A 651 -5.24 24.61 11.43
C ASP A 651 -5.08 24.24 9.95
N ALA A 652 -4.41 23.11 9.69
CA ALA A 652 -4.28 22.55 8.35
C ALA A 652 -5.61 21.90 7.91
N LEU A 653 -6.47 22.69 7.25
CA LEU A 653 -7.85 22.31 6.90
C LEU A 653 -7.97 21.00 6.11
N LEU A 654 -6.97 20.67 5.28
CA LEU A 654 -6.94 19.41 4.53
C LEU A 654 -6.71 18.18 5.44
N LEU A 655 -6.06 18.36 6.59
CA LEU A 655 -5.74 17.31 7.56
C LEU A 655 -6.71 17.25 8.75
N ASP A 656 -7.52 18.29 8.95
CA ASP A 656 -8.66 18.30 9.88
C ASP A 656 -10.00 18.22 9.12
N ALA A 657 -10.68 19.36 8.94
CA ALA A 657 -12.06 19.46 8.46
C ALA A 657 -12.37 18.73 7.13
N TYR A 658 -11.37 18.56 6.25
CA TYR A 658 -11.55 17.89 4.95
C TYR A 658 -10.87 16.53 4.82
N TYR A 659 -10.18 16.04 5.86
CA TYR A 659 -9.35 14.83 5.78
C TYR A 659 -10.10 13.61 5.23
N GLY A 660 -11.22 13.23 5.87
CA GLY A 660 -12.05 12.12 5.39
C GLY A 660 -12.79 12.41 4.08
N ILE A 661 -13.08 13.68 3.77
CA ILE A 661 -13.76 14.09 2.52
C ILE A 661 -12.79 13.95 1.33
N TYR A 662 -11.50 14.18 1.56
CA TYR A 662 -10.42 13.97 0.59
C TYR A 662 -9.90 12.51 0.55
N GLY A 663 -10.50 11.58 1.31
CA GLY A 663 -10.15 10.16 1.26
C GLY A 663 -9.06 9.70 2.24
N GLY A 664 -8.82 10.46 3.32
CA GLY A 664 -8.08 10.00 4.50
C GLY A 664 -8.82 8.89 5.28
N ILE A 665 -8.12 8.23 6.22
CA ILE A 665 -8.60 7.03 6.93
C ILE A 665 -8.69 7.26 8.46
N ASP A 666 -9.76 6.77 9.11
CA ASP A 666 -9.88 6.78 10.58
C ASP A 666 -9.26 5.52 11.22
N SER A 667 -8.85 4.54 10.40
CA SER A 667 -8.34 3.21 10.78
C SER A 667 -9.33 2.28 11.51
N ASP A 668 -10.54 2.77 11.79
CA ASP A 668 -11.64 2.10 12.49
C ASP A 668 -12.75 1.66 11.52
N THR A 669 -13.46 2.64 10.93
CA THR A 669 -14.57 2.42 9.98
C THR A 669 -14.22 2.72 8.53
N VAL A 670 -13.22 3.57 8.30
CA VAL A 670 -12.62 3.88 7.01
C VAL A 670 -11.16 3.42 7.07
N VAL A 671 -10.89 2.29 6.43
CA VAL A 671 -9.61 1.55 6.52
C VAL A 671 -8.83 1.54 5.20
N GLU A 672 -9.44 2.02 4.12
CA GLU A 672 -8.85 2.11 2.78
C GLU A 672 -8.83 3.57 2.35
N ARG A 673 -7.72 4.00 1.75
CA ARG A 673 -7.56 5.38 1.24
C ARG A 673 -8.32 5.57 -0.06
N GLY A 674 -8.85 6.76 -0.26
CA GLY A 674 -9.43 7.16 -1.54
C GLY A 674 -8.35 7.37 -2.62
N ARG A 675 -8.00 6.31 -3.36
CA ARG A 675 -6.96 6.35 -4.42
C ARG A 675 -7.46 6.81 -5.80
N GLN A 676 -8.75 7.09 -5.96
CA GLN A 676 -9.36 7.58 -7.20
C GLN A 676 -10.13 8.88 -6.96
N LEU A 677 -9.92 9.87 -7.84
CA LEU A 677 -10.50 11.20 -7.68
C LEU A 677 -12.03 11.14 -7.86
N ASN A 678 -12.75 11.47 -6.79
CA ASN A 678 -14.22 11.54 -6.80
C ASN A 678 -14.73 12.99 -6.73
N THR A 679 -16.04 13.19 -6.92
CA THR A 679 -16.68 14.52 -6.94
C THR A 679 -16.45 15.33 -5.66
N MET A 680 -16.33 14.68 -4.49
CA MET A 680 -16.09 15.35 -3.22
C MET A 680 -14.63 15.82 -3.11
N MET A 681 -13.66 14.97 -3.45
CA MET A 681 -12.24 15.34 -3.53
C MET A 681 -12.02 16.50 -4.51
N TYR A 682 -12.66 16.46 -5.69
CA TYR A 682 -12.60 17.54 -6.67
C TYR A 682 -13.20 18.84 -6.12
N ALA A 683 -14.32 18.78 -5.39
CA ALA A 683 -14.89 19.96 -4.74
C ALA A 683 -13.97 20.55 -3.65
N VAL A 684 -13.29 19.71 -2.88
CA VAL A 684 -12.27 20.12 -1.90
C VAL A 684 -11.08 20.79 -2.60
N ALA A 685 -10.54 20.18 -3.66
CA ALA A 685 -9.43 20.72 -4.44
C ALA A 685 -9.75 22.11 -5.03
N ASN A 686 -10.93 22.30 -5.61
CA ASN A 686 -11.37 23.60 -6.14
C ASN A 686 -11.58 24.66 -5.05
N ARG A 687 -12.06 24.26 -3.88
CA ARG A 687 -12.20 25.16 -2.73
C ARG A 687 -10.83 25.62 -2.25
N MET A 688 -9.93 24.67 -2.03
CA MET A 688 -8.54 24.88 -1.62
C MET A 688 -7.79 25.80 -2.59
N SER A 689 -7.85 25.52 -3.90
CA SER A 689 -7.20 26.35 -4.93
C SER A 689 -7.76 27.77 -5.03
N SER A 690 -9.00 28.00 -4.58
CA SER A 690 -9.64 29.32 -4.56
C SER A 690 -9.40 30.09 -3.26
N GLU A 691 -9.33 29.41 -2.11
CA GLU A 691 -9.16 30.05 -0.80
C GLU A 691 -7.70 30.42 -0.49
N MET A 692 -6.72 29.66 -0.98
CA MET A 692 -5.29 29.91 -0.68
C MET A 692 -4.70 31.16 -1.37
N VAL A 693 -5.19 31.52 -2.56
CA VAL A 693 -4.45 32.43 -3.47
C VAL A 693 -4.32 33.87 -2.97
N CYS A 694 -5.30 34.40 -2.23
CA CYS A 694 -5.19 35.74 -1.64
C CYS A 694 -4.01 35.82 -0.67
N SER A 695 -3.92 34.84 0.25
CA SER A 695 -2.86 34.78 1.27
C SER A 695 -1.49 34.60 0.62
N LEU A 696 -1.36 33.61 -0.29
CA LEU A 696 -0.10 33.31 -0.97
C LEU A 696 0.46 34.52 -1.75
N VAL A 697 -0.37 35.26 -2.50
CA VAL A 697 0.11 36.42 -3.26
C VAL A 697 0.46 37.59 -2.33
N VAL A 698 -0.38 37.92 -1.36
CA VAL A 698 -0.13 39.08 -0.48
C VAL A 698 1.11 38.85 0.37
N ASN A 699 1.22 37.70 1.04
CA ASN A 699 2.36 37.37 1.91
C ASN A 699 3.68 37.41 1.14
N GLU A 700 3.71 36.93 -0.10
CA GLU A 700 4.90 36.99 -0.95
C GLU A 700 5.31 38.43 -1.29
N PHE A 701 4.38 39.28 -1.75
CA PHE A 701 4.70 40.65 -2.15
C PHE A 701 4.94 41.61 -0.98
N GLU A 702 4.51 41.27 0.23
CA GLU A 702 4.94 41.93 1.47
C GLU A 702 6.42 41.64 1.82
N GLN A 703 6.94 40.49 1.41
CA GLN A 703 8.35 40.16 1.60
C GLN A 703 9.25 40.78 0.49
N PRO A 704 10.53 41.08 0.81
CA PRO A 704 11.53 41.40 -0.21
C PRO A 704 11.68 40.26 -1.22
N GLN A 705 11.88 40.58 -2.50
CA GLN A 705 11.97 39.58 -3.59
C GLN A 705 12.97 38.44 -3.34
N SER A 706 14.05 38.68 -2.58
CA SER A 706 15.05 37.67 -2.21
C SER A 706 14.61 36.67 -1.13
N GLN A 707 13.45 36.89 -0.49
CA GLN A 707 12.84 36.01 0.51
C GLN A 707 11.59 35.29 -0.02
N ARG A 708 11.13 35.67 -1.22
CA ARG A 708 9.98 35.08 -1.90
C ARG A 708 10.26 33.65 -2.39
N VAL A 709 9.21 32.84 -2.43
CA VAL A 709 9.21 31.43 -2.84
C VAL A 709 8.60 31.28 -4.23
N LEU A 710 7.46 31.93 -4.45
CA LEU A 710 6.69 31.93 -5.70
C LEU A 710 7.15 33.07 -6.63
N PHE A 711 7.15 34.32 -6.17
CA PHE A 711 7.25 35.53 -7.02
C PHE A 711 8.64 36.20 -7.03
N THR A 712 9.68 35.44 -7.41
CA THR A 712 11.07 35.90 -7.37
C THR A 712 11.57 36.61 -8.63
N GLU A 713 10.84 36.52 -9.76
CA GLU A 713 11.30 37.04 -11.06
C GLU A 713 10.66 38.38 -11.43
N VAL A 714 9.69 38.84 -10.63
CA VAL A 714 8.86 40.04 -10.83
C VAL A 714 8.72 40.86 -9.54
N GLU A 715 8.45 42.16 -9.71
CA GLU A 715 7.88 43.03 -8.68
C GLU A 715 6.42 43.39 -9.03
N SER A 716 5.67 43.95 -8.07
CA SER A 716 4.26 44.37 -8.29
C SER A 716 4.10 45.50 -9.33
N THR A 717 5.21 46.10 -9.79
CA THR A 717 5.27 47.08 -10.90
C THR A 717 5.56 46.47 -12.27
N ASP A 718 5.88 45.18 -12.35
CA ASP A 718 6.12 44.50 -13.62
C ASP A 718 4.80 44.10 -14.28
N THR A 719 4.58 44.60 -15.49
CA THR A 719 3.37 44.42 -16.28
C THR A 719 3.71 43.86 -17.67
N PRO A 720 2.74 43.32 -18.43
CA PRO A 720 2.95 42.93 -19.82
C PRO A 720 3.47 44.06 -20.72
N GLN A 721 3.24 45.33 -20.35
CA GLN A 721 3.72 46.50 -21.09
C GLN A 721 5.08 47.03 -20.61
N SER A 722 5.38 46.95 -19.31
CA SER A 722 6.64 47.43 -18.73
C SER A 722 7.77 46.40 -18.78
N ASN A 723 7.46 45.12 -18.54
CA ASN A 723 8.45 44.05 -18.40
C ASN A 723 7.88 42.65 -18.73
N ALA A 724 7.41 42.47 -19.97
CA ALA A 724 6.88 41.19 -20.46
C ALA A 724 7.83 40.00 -20.26
N THR A 725 9.15 40.22 -20.29
CA THR A 725 10.16 39.17 -20.13
C THR A 725 10.14 38.58 -18.71
N SER A 726 10.15 39.41 -17.67
CA SER A 726 10.02 38.93 -16.29
C SER A 726 8.68 38.24 -16.04
N VAL A 727 7.57 38.78 -16.56
CA VAL A 727 6.24 38.17 -16.43
C VAL A 727 6.21 36.76 -17.05
N ARG A 728 6.78 36.57 -18.25
CA ARG A 728 6.91 35.25 -18.88
C ARG A 728 7.81 34.29 -18.09
N LEU A 729 8.95 34.77 -17.61
CA LEU A 729 9.86 33.96 -16.79
C LEU A 729 9.18 33.52 -15.48
N GLN A 730 8.39 34.40 -14.86
CA GLN A 730 7.62 34.12 -13.66
C GLN A 730 6.51 33.08 -13.90
N VAL A 731 5.77 33.18 -15.00
CA VAL A 731 4.77 32.16 -15.40
C VAL A 731 5.44 30.79 -15.55
N ASN A 732 6.55 30.72 -16.28
CA ASN A 732 7.28 29.47 -16.50
C ASN A 732 7.81 28.87 -15.18
N ARG A 733 8.29 29.72 -14.27
CA ARG A 733 8.74 29.32 -12.93
C ARG A 733 7.61 28.78 -12.05
N LEU A 734 6.42 29.41 -12.08
CA LEU A 734 5.27 28.91 -11.33
C LEU A 734 4.82 27.52 -11.82
N ILE A 735 4.81 27.31 -13.13
CA ILE A 735 4.50 26.01 -13.74
C ILE A 735 5.52 24.94 -13.32
N ASP A 736 6.82 25.18 -13.50
CA ASP A 736 7.88 24.24 -13.08
C ASP A 736 7.84 23.94 -11.56
N ARG A 737 7.55 24.96 -10.75
CA ARG A 737 7.47 24.80 -9.30
C ARG A 737 6.25 23.99 -8.86
N LEU A 738 5.06 24.29 -9.37
CA LEU A 738 3.81 23.66 -8.94
C LEU A 738 3.58 22.30 -9.63
N TRP A 739 3.80 22.20 -10.94
CA TRP A 739 3.52 21.01 -11.76
C TRP A 739 4.78 20.18 -12.09
N GLY A 740 5.97 20.78 -12.07
CA GLY A 740 7.19 20.10 -12.54
C GLY A 740 7.22 19.97 -14.05
N ASN A 741 7.42 18.75 -14.54
CA ASN A 741 7.32 18.38 -15.95
C ASN A 741 5.91 17.79 -16.22
N PRO A 742 4.88 18.60 -16.52
CA PRO A 742 3.51 18.10 -16.64
C PRO A 742 3.35 17.15 -17.83
N LEU A 743 2.31 16.31 -17.80
CA LEU A 743 1.95 15.41 -18.91
C LEU A 743 1.30 16.15 -20.11
N THR A 744 1.25 17.48 -20.07
CA THR A 744 0.67 18.37 -21.09
C THR A 744 1.77 19.01 -21.96
N ASP A 745 1.38 19.65 -23.08
CA ASP A 745 2.33 20.45 -23.87
C ASP A 745 2.71 21.72 -23.08
N LEU A 746 3.81 21.61 -22.33
CA LEU A 746 4.37 22.66 -21.49
C LEU A 746 4.55 24.00 -22.22
N ASN A 747 4.89 24.00 -23.52
CA ASN A 747 5.07 25.25 -24.27
C ASN A 747 3.71 25.90 -24.63
N THR A 748 2.70 25.08 -24.91
CA THR A 748 1.32 25.57 -25.04
C THR A 748 0.81 26.11 -23.71
N GLU A 749 0.99 25.39 -22.59
CA GLU A 749 0.55 25.85 -21.26
C GLU A 749 1.23 27.15 -20.83
N GLN A 750 2.56 27.25 -20.95
CA GLN A 750 3.30 28.50 -20.68
C GLN A 750 2.77 29.69 -21.50
N THR A 751 2.34 29.43 -22.74
CA THR A 751 1.74 30.46 -23.60
C THR A 751 0.34 30.86 -23.13
N GLN A 752 -0.51 29.88 -22.77
CA GLN A 752 -1.88 30.12 -22.30
C GLN A 752 -1.92 30.80 -20.93
N VAL A 753 -1.06 30.40 -19.98
CA VAL A 753 -1.02 31.01 -18.64
C VAL A 753 -0.50 32.45 -18.69
N TYR A 754 0.46 32.75 -19.58
CA TYR A 754 0.83 34.14 -19.85
C TYR A 754 -0.32 34.94 -20.48
N ALA A 755 -1.06 34.35 -21.42
CA ALA A 755 -2.23 35.00 -22.01
C ALA A 755 -3.33 35.27 -20.96
N LEU A 756 -3.60 34.32 -20.07
CA LEU A 756 -4.50 34.49 -18.92
C LEU A 756 -4.10 35.67 -18.04
N PHE A 757 -2.82 35.79 -17.69
CA PHE A 757 -2.30 36.93 -16.93
C PHE A 757 -2.56 38.26 -17.66
N GLU A 758 -2.22 38.33 -18.95
CA GLU A 758 -2.40 39.54 -19.77
C GLU A 758 -3.88 39.90 -19.96
N GLU A 759 -4.75 38.92 -20.20
CA GLU A 759 -6.20 39.12 -20.37
C GLU A 759 -6.88 39.58 -19.07
N VAL A 760 -6.56 38.97 -17.93
CA VAL A 760 -7.09 39.40 -16.62
C VAL A 760 -6.59 40.81 -16.31
N TRP A 761 -5.29 41.09 -16.49
CA TRP A 761 -4.72 42.41 -16.26
C TRP A 761 -5.33 43.50 -17.14
N GLN A 762 -5.51 43.25 -18.44
CA GLN A 762 -6.20 44.15 -19.37
C GLN A 762 -7.67 44.34 -18.98
N SER A 763 -8.37 43.27 -18.61
CA SER A 763 -9.77 43.35 -18.17
C SER A 763 -9.92 44.28 -16.95
N ARG A 764 -9.00 44.19 -15.98
CA ARG A 764 -8.95 45.11 -14.83
C ARG A 764 -8.72 46.55 -15.26
N LEU A 765 -7.67 46.84 -16.04
CA LEU A 765 -7.39 48.20 -16.51
C LEU A 765 -8.58 48.84 -17.26
N ASN A 766 -9.30 48.04 -18.05
CA ASN A 766 -10.47 48.52 -18.79
C ASN A 766 -11.72 48.72 -17.91
N SER A 767 -11.85 47.94 -16.84
CA SER A 767 -12.98 48.02 -15.91
C SER A 767 -12.78 49.06 -14.80
N ALA A 768 -11.53 49.48 -14.57
CA ALA A 768 -11.11 50.42 -13.53
C ALA A 768 -11.68 50.11 -12.12
N PRO A 769 -11.50 48.86 -11.61
CA PRO A 769 -11.93 48.47 -10.27
C PRO A 769 -11.09 49.19 -9.20
N SER A 770 -11.49 49.02 -7.93
CA SER A 770 -10.71 49.50 -6.80
C SER A 770 -9.25 49.01 -6.86
N ASP A 771 -8.31 49.86 -6.45
CA ASP A 771 -6.92 49.47 -6.24
C ASP A 771 -6.68 48.89 -4.84
N TYR A 772 -7.69 48.84 -3.97
CA TYR A 772 -7.59 48.22 -2.67
C TYR A 772 -7.71 46.68 -2.74
N LEU A 773 -7.00 45.99 -1.84
CA LEU A 773 -7.02 44.53 -1.74
C LEU A 773 -7.95 43.99 -0.64
N PHE A 774 -8.41 44.84 0.29
CA PHE A 774 -9.26 44.45 1.42
C PHE A 774 -10.74 44.77 1.20
N TYR A 775 -11.62 43.98 1.83
CA TYR A 775 -13.06 44.25 1.91
C TYR A 775 -13.36 45.21 3.07
N ASN A 776 -14.20 46.22 2.85
CA ASN A 776 -14.60 47.14 3.92
C ASN A 776 -15.92 46.74 4.60
N ASP A 777 -15.89 46.58 5.92
CA ASP A 777 -17.07 46.29 6.75
C ASP A 777 -18.08 47.45 6.84
N ALA A 778 -17.83 48.59 6.18
CA ALA A 778 -18.63 49.81 6.33
C ALA A 778 -20.03 49.70 5.69
N ASN A 779 -20.28 48.66 4.88
CA ASN A 779 -21.59 48.39 4.27
C ASN A 779 -22.14 49.63 3.52
N GLU A 780 -21.28 50.36 2.81
CA GLU A 780 -21.77 51.45 1.94
C GLU A 780 -22.67 50.84 0.86
N PRO A 781 -23.96 51.21 0.80
CA PRO A 781 -24.83 50.73 -0.26
C PRO A 781 -24.34 51.33 -1.57
N HIS A 782 -23.88 50.46 -2.49
CA HIS A 782 -23.18 50.72 -3.76
C HIS A 782 -21.65 50.48 -3.78
N ASP A 783 -21.08 49.74 -2.84
CA ASP A 783 -19.76 49.12 -3.06
C ASP A 783 -19.86 47.81 -3.88
N ASP A 784 -20.37 47.94 -5.11
CA ASP A 784 -20.51 46.82 -6.05
C ASP A 784 -19.16 46.45 -6.73
N ASN A 785 -18.03 46.98 -6.22
CA ASN A 785 -16.67 46.82 -6.77
C ASN A 785 -15.66 46.18 -5.78
N ASP A 786 -16.05 45.93 -4.53
CA ASP A 786 -15.16 45.36 -3.51
C ASP A 786 -14.90 43.86 -3.76
N GLU A 787 -13.64 43.52 -4.01
CA GLU A 787 -13.24 42.16 -4.40
C GLU A 787 -12.75 41.36 -3.20
N TYR A 788 -13.47 40.29 -2.88
CA TYR A 788 -13.26 39.47 -1.69
C TYR A 788 -11.86 38.84 -1.62
N CYS A 789 -10.98 39.40 -0.76
CA CYS A 789 -9.86 38.68 -0.17
C CYS A 789 -10.00 38.71 1.36
N ARG A 790 -10.22 37.54 1.95
CA ARG A 790 -10.30 37.38 3.40
C ARG A 790 -8.90 37.18 3.97
N LEU A 791 -8.33 38.22 4.55
CA LEU A 791 -7.06 38.24 5.29
C LEU A 791 -7.26 39.00 6.61
N ASP A 792 -6.32 38.88 7.54
CA ASP A 792 -6.29 39.75 8.72
C ASP A 792 -5.65 41.09 8.36
N TRP A 793 -6.50 42.08 8.12
CA TRP A 793 -6.10 43.43 7.72
C TRP A 793 -5.86 44.37 8.92
N ASP A 794 -6.18 43.93 10.14
CA ASP A 794 -6.14 44.77 11.35
C ASP A 794 -4.78 44.74 12.09
N ASN A 795 -3.77 44.09 11.51
CA ASN A 795 -2.41 44.02 12.07
C ASN A 795 -1.63 45.33 11.88
N ALA A 796 -2.04 46.35 12.65
CA ALA A 796 -1.64 47.75 12.53
C ALA A 796 -0.15 48.04 12.77
N ASP A 797 0.65 47.07 13.24
CA ASP A 797 2.06 47.25 13.59
C ASP A 797 3.04 46.95 12.43
N ASN A 798 2.61 46.31 11.33
CA ASN A 798 3.54 45.80 10.29
C ASN A 798 3.45 46.44 8.89
N GLY A 799 2.40 47.21 8.56
CA GLY A 799 2.32 47.90 7.26
C GLY A 799 1.92 47.01 6.07
N ALA A 800 0.83 46.26 6.23
CA ALA A 800 0.26 45.34 5.24
C ALA A 800 0.07 45.96 3.84
N LEU A 801 0.12 45.11 2.81
CA LEU A 801 -0.02 45.45 1.40
C LEU A 801 -1.50 45.70 1.05
N LEU A 802 -1.99 46.90 1.36
CA LEU A 802 -3.40 47.27 1.17
C LEU A 802 -3.80 47.59 -0.28
N ARG A 803 -2.84 47.78 -1.21
CA ARG A 803 -3.10 48.31 -2.56
C ARG A 803 -2.34 47.59 -3.68
N ASP A 804 -3.01 47.42 -4.82
CA ASP A 804 -2.53 46.91 -6.10
C ASP A 804 -2.75 47.95 -7.23
N PRO A 805 -2.00 49.07 -7.23
CA PRO A 805 -2.23 50.20 -8.17
C PRO A 805 -1.85 49.88 -9.62
N ASN A 806 -1.16 48.77 -9.87
CA ASN A 806 -0.86 48.27 -11.22
C ASN A 806 -1.77 47.10 -11.62
N HIS A 807 -2.67 46.65 -10.74
CA HIS A 807 -3.57 45.51 -10.91
C HIS A 807 -2.87 44.18 -11.24
N THR A 808 -1.61 44.02 -10.84
CA THR A 808 -0.78 42.84 -11.13
C THR A 808 -1.00 41.72 -10.13
N LEU A 809 -1.24 42.05 -8.85
CA LEU A 809 -1.43 41.07 -7.78
C LEU A 809 -2.72 40.29 -8.00
N ARG A 810 -3.81 40.95 -8.38
CA ARG A 810 -5.08 40.28 -8.74
C ARG A 810 -4.94 39.39 -9.98
N ALA A 811 -4.12 39.79 -10.96
CA ALA A 811 -3.81 38.94 -12.12
C ALA A 811 -2.97 37.71 -11.72
N TRP A 812 -2.02 37.86 -10.78
CA TRP A 812 -1.28 36.73 -10.21
C TRP A 812 -2.16 35.79 -9.36
N MET A 813 -3.16 36.30 -8.63
CA MET A 813 -4.15 35.47 -7.92
C MET A 813 -4.96 34.61 -8.90
N ALA A 814 -5.38 35.17 -10.05
CA ALA A 814 -6.07 34.41 -11.09
C ALA A 814 -5.18 33.32 -11.72
N VAL A 815 -3.91 33.63 -11.99
CA VAL A 815 -2.91 32.66 -12.47
C VAL A 815 -2.72 31.54 -11.45
N LEU A 816 -2.48 31.84 -10.17
CA LEU A 816 -2.32 30.81 -9.14
C LEU A 816 -3.60 29.99 -8.94
N SER A 817 -4.79 30.60 -9.04
CA SER A 817 -6.05 29.86 -8.92
C SER A 817 -6.21 28.83 -10.02
N TYR A 818 -5.80 29.16 -11.25
CA TYR A 818 -5.75 28.22 -12.37
C TYR A 818 -4.70 27.12 -12.13
N LEU A 819 -3.46 27.49 -11.78
CA LEU A 819 -2.37 26.53 -11.58
C LEU A 819 -2.62 25.57 -10.39
N LEU A 820 -3.27 26.04 -9.32
CA LEU A 820 -3.60 25.24 -8.13
C LEU A 820 -4.85 24.37 -8.30
N ALA A 821 -5.73 24.70 -9.25
CA ALA A 821 -6.91 23.89 -9.59
C ALA A 821 -6.59 22.71 -10.53
N ASP A 822 -5.41 22.72 -11.15
CA ASP A 822 -5.01 21.70 -12.12
C ASP A 822 -4.73 20.33 -11.48
N PHE A 823 -5.00 19.26 -12.23
CA PHE A 823 -4.81 17.89 -11.77
C PHE A 823 -3.34 17.59 -11.43
N ALA A 824 -2.36 18.25 -12.06
CA ALA A 824 -0.93 18.09 -11.77
C ALA A 824 -0.54 18.54 -10.35
N VAL A 825 -1.39 19.29 -9.63
CA VAL A 825 -1.17 19.57 -8.21
C VAL A 825 -1.63 18.40 -7.33
N LEU A 826 -2.68 17.69 -7.72
CA LEU A 826 -3.26 16.57 -6.96
C LEU A 826 -2.55 15.24 -7.17
N HIS A 827 -1.70 15.12 -8.19
CA HIS A 827 -1.00 13.88 -8.57
C HIS A 827 0.53 14.08 -8.66
N GLU A 828 1.30 12.98 -8.69
CA GLU A 828 2.74 12.93 -9.05
C GLU A 828 3.08 11.71 -9.93
#